data_AF-A0AAU9WGY1-F1
#
_entry.id   AF-A0AAU9WGY1-F1
#
_cell.length_a   1.000
_cell.length_b   1.000
_cell.length_c   1.000
_cell.angle_alpha   90.00
_cell.angle_beta   90.00
_cell.angle_gamma   90.00
#
_symmetry.space_group_name_H-M   'P 1'
#
loop_
_entity.id
_entity.type
_entity.pdbx_description
1 polymer ?
#
loop_
_entity_poly.entity_id
_entity_poly.type
_entity_poly.pdbx_seq_one_letter_code
_entity_poly.pdbx_strand_id
1 'polypeptide(L)'
;MTSKKTGLAFSGGGIRSAALCSGVLRRLLKDKAKVDYLSCVSGGGYTGTSFLDWKYRKEKKTEDSEEWHEEFFDNMRQRAGYFCNWEKPRQGIVDTIVMILLVLTVTFIEPIVIYGSYAFPLAFIIDYLFGKLLRAKMDCDQFAPTRTPCPESVIFSKISLFTVLVMSFVISYILSQWLPRRKSKYFRLFSIISFLLLSLTFLPFAINDFFIKIPLWSRAIIVVIGVVLWFVLPLLRDKTSYGILIYLYSYIIYWKVYKAKIIGVVYSDGLFNGLLFTSGFIMWFVPYLAQSRKRLVHIFNRWRLQKAFYSKESLATKGCLEILQEIFCPLWTCLKRKQKRDSGHREQRGSFNSLADDIEPVKKRSLNLADLRGLEPEYISNMTIHSWKEEADSDTDDDLLTMSPTTIERLDRGPSTVDPFKDRLRPRDIELSDAMATSAAAISGYGDNLRELRVATILGLEMGATVISNLEAIKKEGWLMKLLPILINILRGLPLIAVPAVYYRGGHVWSIKAGVFTFFAIHLMLACIGALADTGAPNPNLWEKIARWFIVHVSFVKFVRVGLNIDNIGPMPPPIMLLSDGGHVENLAILPLLKKKLKKIIVVDGSYYSNEKNYGEELLKALMLARRDLNCSFIGQGGRDVISDLLENFVKLQQPNEKKPRHFRFNVEYYENDHKVGEGEILFIRPRDPRKGERSEVKTWEEFGFHLDARDWGNSPFLNEDEVDKLTFCCCACCNKKSYLSGLSELLCHKFPNHSTANQFFTPLMFSAYHREGFRACVEAEAAEFLKDNHDVLEV
;
A
#
# COMPACT_ATOMS: atom_id res chain seq x y z
N MET A 1 -12.99 -7.70 -33.45
CA MET A 1 -14.37 -8.18 -33.25
C MET A 1 -14.75 -7.95 -31.79
N THR A 2 -15.90 -7.32 -31.54
CA THR A 2 -16.46 -7.15 -30.19
C THR A 2 -16.69 -8.51 -29.51
N SER A 3 -16.32 -8.63 -28.24
CA SER A 3 -16.66 -9.80 -27.43
C SER A 3 -18.14 -9.78 -27.07
N LYS A 4 -18.86 -10.89 -27.26
CA LYS A 4 -20.25 -11.05 -26.78
C LYS A 4 -20.37 -11.12 -25.25
N LYS A 5 -19.23 -11.10 -24.55
CA LYS A 5 -19.18 -11.19 -23.09
C LYS A 5 -19.54 -9.87 -22.42
N THR A 6 -20.02 -10.00 -21.20
CA THR A 6 -20.47 -8.93 -20.31
C THR A 6 -19.48 -8.71 -19.16
N GLY A 7 -19.44 -7.50 -18.63
CA GLY A 7 -18.54 -7.14 -17.52
C GLY A 7 -19.25 -6.36 -16.42
N LEU A 8 -18.86 -6.62 -15.18
CA LEU A 8 -19.25 -5.87 -14.00
C LEU A 8 -18.00 -5.29 -13.34
N ALA A 9 -17.96 -3.97 -13.16
CA ALA A 9 -16.87 -3.26 -12.53
C ALA A 9 -17.32 -2.71 -11.17
N PHE A 10 -16.64 -3.13 -10.11
CA PHE A 10 -16.84 -2.63 -8.75
C PHE A 10 -15.67 -1.74 -8.33
N SER A 11 -15.99 -0.47 -8.13
CA SER A 11 -15.02 0.57 -7.78
C SER A 11 -14.48 0.48 -6.35
N GLY A 12 -13.40 1.23 -6.09
CA GLY A 12 -12.87 1.44 -4.76
C GLY A 12 -13.65 2.44 -3.91
N GLY A 13 -13.29 2.50 -2.62
CA GLY A 13 -14.04 3.29 -1.62
C GLY A 13 -14.19 2.61 -0.26
N GLY A 14 -13.47 1.51 -0.03
CA GLY A 14 -13.51 0.71 1.19
C GLY A 14 -14.91 0.13 1.48
N ILE A 15 -15.25 -0.01 2.76
CA ILE A 15 -16.51 -0.64 3.20
C ILE A 15 -17.78 0.01 2.62
N ARG A 16 -17.75 1.31 2.31
CA ARG A 16 -18.84 2.03 1.64
C ARG A 16 -19.11 1.45 0.26
N SER A 17 -18.07 1.35 -0.57
CA SER A 17 -18.19 0.78 -1.92
C SER A 17 -18.57 -0.69 -1.85
N ALA A 18 -18.01 -1.44 -0.88
CA ALA A 18 -18.38 -2.84 -0.66
C ALA A 18 -19.90 -3.00 -0.42
N ALA A 19 -20.47 -2.19 0.49
CA ALA A 19 -21.89 -2.19 0.78
C ALA A 19 -22.73 -1.87 -0.46
N LEU A 20 -22.40 -0.80 -1.18
CA LEU A 20 -23.08 -0.42 -2.42
C LEU A 20 -23.03 -1.53 -3.49
N CYS A 21 -21.84 -2.05 -3.78
CA CYS A 21 -21.63 -3.11 -4.76
C CYS A 21 -22.36 -4.40 -4.36
N SER A 22 -22.49 -4.70 -3.07
CA SER A 22 -23.25 -5.86 -2.60
C SER A 22 -24.74 -5.74 -2.89
N GLY A 23 -25.30 -4.52 -2.87
CA GLY A 23 -26.68 -4.27 -3.26
C GLY A 23 -26.93 -4.50 -4.75
N VAL A 24 -26.04 -3.98 -5.59
CA VAL A 24 -26.06 -4.22 -7.04
C VAL A 24 -25.95 -5.72 -7.33
N LEU A 25 -25.00 -6.40 -6.67
CA LEU A 25 -24.82 -7.84 -6.81
C LEU A 25 -26.10 -8.61 -6.43
N ARG A 26 -26.75 -8.26 -5.31
CA ARG A 26 -28.01 -8.92 -4.89
C ARG A 26 -29.09 -8.81 -5.96
N ARG A 27 -29.26 -7.63 -6.57
CA ARG A 27 -30.24 -7.42 -7.65
C ARG A 27 -29.92 -8.25 -8.89
N LEU A 28 -28.65 -8.24 -9.33
CA LEU A 28 -28.22 -9.01 -10.50
C LEU A 28 -28.37 -10.52 -10.30
N LEU A 29 -28.09 -11.03 -9.09
CA LEU A 29 -28.27 -12.44 -8.75
C LEU A 29 -29.73 -12.87 -8.76
N LYS A 30 -30.66 -12.02 -8.28
CA LYS A 30 -32.10 -12.33 -8.29
C LYS A 30 -32.63 -12.57 -9.70
N ASP A 31 -32.17 -11.77 -10.64
CA ASP A 31 -32.57 -11.86 -12.05
C ASP A 31 -31.72 -12.84 -12.86
N LYS A 32 -30.78 -13.54 -12.20
CA LYS A 32 -29.82 -14.46 -12.83
C LYS A 32 -29.10 -13.79 -14.01
N ALA A 33 -28.79 -12.50 -13.87
CA ALA A 33 -28.13 -11.73 -14.91
C ALA A 33 -26.75 -12.32 -15.18
N LYS A 34 -26.46 -12.61 -16.46
CA LYS A 34 -25.18 -13.19 -16.86
C LYS A 34 -24.08 -12.14 -16.77
N VAL A 35 -23.04 -12.44 -15.99
CA VAL A 35 -21.82 -11.65 -15.86
C VAL A 35 -20.64 -12.56 -16.16
N ASP A 36 -19.87 -12.28 -17.21
CA ASP A 36 -18.71 -13.10 -17.58
C ASP A 36 -17.43 -12.67 -16.83
N TYR A 37 -17.28 -11.37 -16.57
CA TYR A 37 -16.11 -10.79 -15.88
C TYR A 37 -16.52 -9.90 -14.71
N LEU A 38 -15.88 -10.10 -13.55
CA LEU A 38 -16.02 -9.26 -12.38
C LEU A 38 -14.68 -8.58 -12.08
N SER A 39 -14.58 -7.30 -12.43
CA SER A 39 -13.40 -6.47 -12.21
C SER A 39 -13.58 -5.63 -10.95
N CYS A 40 -12.59 -5.63 -10.06
CA CYS A 40 -12.71 -4.99 -8.76
C CYS A 40 -11.48 -4.15 -8.41
N VAL A 41 -11.73 -3.04 -7.71
CA VAL A 41 -10.73 -2.22 -7.00
C VAL A 41 -11.14 -2.12 -5.53
N SER A 42 -10.20 -2.30 -4.60
CA SER A 42 -10.36 -1.95 -3.19
C SER A 42 -11.64 -2.49 -2.54
N GLY A 43 -12.54 -1.61 -2.10
CA GLY A 43 -13.84 -1.97 -1.51
C GLY A 43 -14.72 -2.86 -2.41
N GLY A 44 -14.68 -2.67 -3.74
CA GLY A 44 -15.31 -3.57 -4.68
C GLY A 44 -14.78 -5.00 -4.58
N GLY A 45 -13.48 -5.15 -4.28
CA GLY A 45 -12.83 -6.41 -4.02
C GLY A 45 -13.28 -7.09 -2.72
N TYR A 46 -13.77 -6.34 -1.72
CA TYR A 46 -14.35 -6.93 -0.51
C TYR A 46 -15.57 -7.76 -0.86
N THR A 47 -16.49 -7.19 -1.63
CA THR A 47 -17.70 -7.88 -2.10
C THR A 47 -17.35 -8.96 -3.12
N GLY A 48 -16.56 -8.63 -4.15
CA GLY A 48 -16.29 -9.54 -5.26
C GLY A 48 -15.53 -10.81 -4.83
N THR A 49 -14.42 -10.67 -4.09
CA THR A 49 -13.64 -11.84 -3.67
C THR A 49 -14.36 -12.68 -2.62
N SER A 50 -15.10 -12.05 -1.72
CA SER A 50 -15.89 -12.77 -0.72
C SER A 50 -17.02 -13.54 -1.39
N PHE A 51 -17.75 -12.93 -2.33
CA PHE A 51 -18.78 -13.62 -3.11
C PHE A 51 -18.21 -14.87 -3.81
N LEU A 52 -17.06 -14.75 -4.47
CA LEU A 52 -16.45 -15.88 -5.19
C LEU A 52 -15.91 -16.96 -4.24
N ASP A 53 -15.42 -16.61 -3.06
CA ASP A 53 -15.05 -17.59 -2.02
C ASP A 53 -16.27 -18.38 -1.53
N TRP A 54 -17.37 -17.70 -1.26
CA TRP A 54 -18.62 -18.32 -0.84
C TRP A 54 -19.20 -19.19 -1.96
N LYS A 55 -19.28 -18.67 -3.19
CA LYS A 55 -19.72 -19.38 -4.37
C LYS A 55 -18.93 -20.67 -4.58
N TYR A 56 -17.59 -20.59 -4.58
CA TYR A 56 -16.71 -21.76 -4.71
C TYR A 56 -17.00 -22.88 -3.70
N ARG A 57 -17.44 -22.52 -2.47
CA ARG A 57 -17.62 -23.46 -1.36
C ARG A 57 -19.04 -23.97 -1.19
N LYS A 58 -20.04 -23.17 -1.55
CA LYS A 58 -21.46 -23.41 -1.28
C LYS A 58 -22.23 -23.85 -2.53
N GLU A 59 -21.86 -23.37 -3.73
CA GLU A 59 -22.62 -23.60 -4.97
C GLU A 59 -22.77 -25.09 -5.33
N LYS A 60 -21.82 -25.95 -4.94
CA LYS A 60 -21.90 -27.40 -5.17
C LYS A 60 -22.51 -28.20 -4.00
N LYS A 61 -22.77 -27.56 -2.86
CA LYS A 61 -23.20 -28.22 -1.62
C LYS A 61 -24.68 -27.99 -1.31
N THR A 62 -25.25 -26.90 -1.80
CA THR A 62 -26.64 -26.52 -1.55
C THR A 62 -27.42 -26.70 -2.85
N GLU A 63 -28.58 -27.35 -2.79
CA GLU A 63 -29.48 -27.48 -3.94
C GLU A 63 -30.13 -26.14 -4.29
N ASP A 64 -30.30 -25.26 -3.30
CA ASP A 64 -30.81 -23.90 -3.46
C ASP A 64 -29.69 -22.85 -3.41
N SER A 65 -29.62 -22.05 -4.48
CA SER A 65 -28.67 -20.93 -4.57
C SER A 65 -29.13 -19.69 -3.80
N GLU A 66 -30.44 -19.52 -3.58
CA GLU A 66 -30.97 -18.35 -2.88
C GLU A 66 -30.59 -18.38 -1.39
N GLU A 67 -30.60 -19.56 -0.75
CA GLU A 67 -30.29 -19.71 0.68
C GLU A 67 -28.88 -19.20 1.03
N TRP A 68 -27.84 -19.62 0.29
CA TRP A 68 -26.48 -19.20 0.60
C TRP A 68 -26.19 -17.75 0.17
N HIS A 69 -26.92 -17.21 -0.81
CA HIS A 69 -26.86 -15.79 -1.15
C HIS A 69 -27.32 -14.92 0.02
N GLU A 70 -28.44 -15.29 0.66
CA GLU A 70 -28.93 -14.59 1.85
C GLU A 70 -27.92 -14.67 3.01
N GLU A 71 -27.40 -15.87 3.29
CA GLU A 71 -26.35 -16.08 4.31
C GLU A 71 -25.12 -15.20 4.05
N PHE A 72 -24.68 -15.10 2.79
CA PHE A 72 -23.54 -14.28 2.37
C PHE A 72 -23.76 -12.79 2.67
N PHE A 73 -24.90 -12.23 2.22
CA PHE A 73 -25.18 -10.82 2.41
C PHE A 73 -25.40 -10.45 3.88
N ASP A 74 -26.07 -11.31 4.66
CA ASP A 74 -26.21 -11.11 6.09
C ASP A 74 -24.87 -11.19 6.83
N ASN A 75 -24.00 -12.13 6.44
CA ASN A 75 -22.66 -12.22 7.01
C ASN A 75 -21.86 -10.93 6.76
N MET A 76 -21.93 -10.35 5.56
CA MET A 76 -21.25 -9.08 5.27
C MET A 76 -21.81 -7.93 6.11
N ARG A 77 -23.15 -7.81 6.21
CA ARG A 77 -23.82 -6.76 7.00
C ARG A 77 -23.47 -6.85 8.48
N GLN A 78 -23.63 -8.03 9.09
CA GLN A 78 -23.36 -8.23 10.52
C GLN A 78 -21.89 -8.00 10.90
N ARG A 79 -20.97 -8.16 9.94
CA ARG A 79 -19.53 -7.99 10.14
C ARG A 79 -18.98 -6.70 9.53
N ALA A 80 -19.84 -5.76 9.15
CA ALA A 80 -19.43 -4.45 8.62
C ALA A 80 -18.52 -3.67 9.60
N GLY A 81 -18.68 -3.87 10.91
CA GLY A 81 -17.81 -3.35 11.97
C GLY A 81 -16.46 -4.07 12.06
N TYR A 82 -15.87 -4.48 10.94
CA TYR A 82 -14.70 -5.34 10.91
C TYR A 82 -13.42 -4.67 11.41
N PHE A 83 -13.31 -3.33 11.45
CA PHE A 83 -12.15 -2.66 12.05
C PHE A 83 -12.28 -2.54 13.57
N CYS A 84 -13.46 -2.16 14.06
CA CYS A 84 -13.77 -2.09 15.48
C CYS A 84 -15.27 -2.27 15.69
N ASN A 85 -15.67 -3.30 16.45
CA ASN A 85 -17.08 -3.58 16.68
C ASN A 85 -17.51 -3.17 18.10
N TRP A 86 -18.11 -1.98 18.24
CA TRP A 86 -18.69 -1.52 19.51
C TRP A 86 -20.14 -1.94 19.74
N GLU A 87 -20.76 -2.70 18.83
CA GLU A 87 -22.03 -3.38 19.16
C GLU A 87 -21.84 -4.41 20.28
N LYS A 88 -20.63 -4.96 20.38
CA LYS A 88 -20.17 -5.81 21.48
C LYS A 88 -19.07 -5.09 22.26
N PRO A 89 -19.38 -4.36 23.34
CA PRO A 89 -18.41 -3.48 24.02
C PRO A 89 -17.09 -4.16 24.41
N ARG A 90 -17.13 -5.41 24.86
CA ARG A 90 -15.92 -6.19 25.18
C ARG A 90 -15.03 -6.41 23.95
N GLN A 91 -15.62 -6.71 22.79
CA GLN A 91 -14.88 -6.88 21.54
C GLN A 91 -14.32 -5.54 21.06
N GLY A 92 -15.12 -4.46 21.12
CA GLY A 92 -14.71 -3.11 20.76
C GLY A 92 -13.50 -2.61 21.56
N ILE A 93 -13.46 -2.87 22.87
CA ILE A 93 -12.30 -2.56 23.73
C ILE A 93 -11.06 -3.33 23.26
N VAL A 94 -11.18 -4.64 23.03
CA VAL A 94 -10.05 -5.47 22.56
C VAL A 94 -9.55 -5.00 21.19
N ASP A 95 -10.46 -4.76 20.25
CA ASP A 95 -10.13 -4.28 18.90
C ASP A 95 -9.41 -2.92 18.96
N THR A 96 -9.87 -2.02 19.83
CA THR A 96 -9.26 -0.71 20.05
C THR A 96 -7.85 -0.84 20.64
N ILE A 97 -7.66 -1.70 21.66
CA ILE A 97 -6.34 -1.97 22.24
C ILE A 97 -5.39 -2.53 21.18
N VAL A 98 -5.82 -3.52 20.40
CA VAL A 98 -5.00 -4.12 19.33
C VAL A 98 -4.61 -3.08 18.29
N MET A 99 -5.54 -2.22 17.88
CA MET A 99 -5.26 -1.16 16.91
C MET A 99 -4.28 -0.12 17.46
N ILE A 100 -4.45 0.32 18.71
CA ILE A 100 -3.52 1.25 19.37
C ILE A 100 -2.14 0.62 19.49
N LEU A 101 -2.04 -0.64 19.94
CA LEU A 101 -0.76 -1.35 20.02
C LEU A 101 -0.09 -1.52 18.66
N LEU A 102 -0.87 -1.80 17.60
CA LEU A 102 -0.36 -1.88 16.23
C LEU A 102 0.25 -0.55 15.80
N VAL A 103 -0.48 0.56 15.96
CA VAL A 103 0.00 1.91 15.62
C VAL A 103 1.22 2.29 16.46
N LEU A 104 1.18 2.06 17.77
CA LEU A 104 2.32 2.33 18.67
C LEU A 104 3.57 1.55 18.25
N THR A 105 3.41 0.27 17.93
CA THR A 105 4.52 -0.60 17.53
C THR A 105 5.14 -0.15 16.22
N VAL A 106 4.32 0.02 15.18
CA VAL A 106 4.79 0.32 13.82
C VAL A 106 5.29 1.76 13.68
N THR A 107 4.63 2.72 14.34
CA THR A 107 4.92 4.16 14.17
C THR A 107 5.97 4.69 15.14
N PHE A 108 6.01 4.17 16.37
CA PHE A 108 6.90 4.71 17.41
C PHE A 108 7.98 3.71 17.82
N ILE A 109 7.60 2.52 18.30
CA ILE A 109 8.55 1.58 18.91
C ILE A 109 9.57 1.08 17.88
N GLU A 110 9.12 0.49 16.77
CA GLU A 110 10.02 -0.06 15.76
C GLU A 110 10.93 1.01 15.12
N PRO A 111 10.43 2.21 14.70
CA PRO A 111 11.29 3.28 14.20
C PRO A 111 12.32 3.78 15.23
N ILE A 112 11.95 3.96 16.49
CA ILE A 112 12.88 4.39 17.55
C ILE A 112 13.99 3.35 17.72
N VAL A 113 13.64 2.05 17.76
CA VAL A 113 14.63 0.96 17.88
C VAL A 113 15.51 0.89 16.65
N ILE A 114 14.92 0.91 15.44
CA ILE A 114 15.65 0.80 14.17
C ILE A 114 16.59 1.99 14.00
N TYR A 115 16.07 3.22 14.02
CA TYR A 115 16.87 4.41 13.75
C TYR A 115 17.77 4.75 14.95
N GLY A 116 17.26 4.71 16.18
CA GLY A 116 18.05 4.95 17.39
C GLY A 116 19.31 4.07 17.49
N SER A 117 19.25 2.83 16.97
CA SER A 117 20.43 1.96 16.90
C SER A 117 21.58 2.54 16.07
N TYR A 118 21.35 3.40 15.06
CA TYR A 118 22.42 4.00 14.24
C TYR A 118 23.13 5.19 14.89
N ALA A 119 22.59 5.76 15.95
CA ALA A 119 23.11 7.00 16.52
C ALA A 119 24.54 6.85 17.08
N PHE A 120 24.84 5.78 17.82
CA PHE A 120 26.15 5.58 18.45
C PHE A 120 27.27 5.26 17.44
N PRO A 121 27.08 4.36 16.45
CA PRO A 121 28.08 4.13 15.41
C PRO A 121 28.35 5.38 14.58
N LEU A 122 27.31 6.17 14.26
CA LEU A 122 27.47 7.46 13.57
C LEU A 122 28.27 8.46 14.40
N ALA A 123 27.94 8.61 15.69
CA ALA A 123 28.69 9.48 16.60
C ALA A 123 30.16 9.10 16.71
N PHE A 124 30.46 7.79 16.71
CA PHE A 124 31.84 7.32 16.69
C PHE A 124 32.57 7.72 15.39
N ILE A 125 31.95 7.53 14.22
CA ILE A 125 32.58 7.92 12.94
C ILE A 125 32.80 9.43 12.83
N ILE A 126 31.81 10.24 13.20
CA ILE A 126 31.93 11.70 13.13
C ILE A 126 33.03 12.20 14.07
N ASP A 127 33.11 11.67 15.31
CA ASP A 127 34.21 11.99 16.23
C ASP A 127 35.58 11.56 15.69
N TYR A 128 35.64 10.41 15.02
CA TYR A 128 36.89 9.93 14.42
C TYR A 128 37.34 10.81 13.24
N LEU A 129 36.44 11.14 12.31
CA LEU A 129 36.75 11.90 11.09
C LEU A 129 36.98 13.38 11.39
N PHE A 130 36.10 14.00 12.17
CA PHE A 130 36.08 15.45 12.36
C PHE A 130 36.25 15.89 13.81
N GLY A 131 36.14 14.99 14.79
CA GLY A 131 36.11 15.35 16.21
C GLY A 131 37.37 16.07 16.70
N LYS A 132 38.57 15.79 16.17
CA LYS A 132 39.77 16.57 16.49
C LYS A 132 39.65 18.03 16.05
N LEU A 133 39.17 18.26 14.83
CA LEU A 133 38.98 19.60 14.27
C LEU A 133 37.83 20.34 14.98
N LEU A 134 36.74 19.64 15.29
CA LEU A 134 35.58 20.21 15.99
C LEU A 134 35.89 20.60 17.44
N ARG A 135 36.68 19.79 18.16
CA ARG A 135 37.10 20.06 19.55
C ARG A 135 38.12 21.18 19.70
N ALA A 136 38.87 21.51 18.65
CA ALA A 136 39.90 22.54 18.72
C ALA A 136 39.26 23.85 19.19
N LYS A 137 39.55 24.26 20.43
CA LYS A 137 39.02 25.48 21.04
C LYS A 137 39.68 26.69 20.41
N MET A 138 38.89 27.74 20.24
CA MET A 138 39.42 29.10 20.07
C MET A 138 39.74 29.62 21.47
N ASP A 139 40.89 29.26 22.04
CA ASP A 139 41.36 29.95 23.25
C ASP A 139 41.91 31.31 22.83
N CYS A 140 41.02 32.28 22.71
CA CYS A 140 41.35 33.70 22.61
C CYS A 140 40.62 34.39 23.77
N ASP A 141 41.11 34.27 25.01
CA ASP A 141 41.12 35.37 25.98
C ASP A 141 41.85 35.07 27.31
N GLN A 142 42.93 35.83 27.50
CA GLN A 142 43.49 36.50 28.71
C GLN A 142 44.05 35.69 29.89
N PHE A 143 45.39 35.57 29.96
CA PHE A 143 46.29 36.32 30.88
C PHE A 143 47.72 35.72 30.86
N ALA A 144 48.54 36.08 29.86
CA ALA A 144 50.00 36.00 29.93
C ALA A 144 50.63 36.91 28.84
N PRO A 145 51.66 37.73 29.16
CA PRO A 145 52.23 38.72 28.25
C PRO A 145 53.27 38.07 27.32
N THR A 146 52.87 37.05 26.57
CA THR A 146 53.68 36.50 25.47
C THR A 146 52.79 36.29 24.26
N ARG A 147 52.97 37.15 23.26
CA ARG A 147 52.29 37.12 21.96
C ARG A 147 52.44 35.74 21.31
N THR A 148 51.43 34.89 21.45
CA THR A 148 51.13 33.85 20.47
C THR A 148 49.81 34.24 19.81
N PRO A 149 49.80 34.60 18.52
CA PRO A 149 48.56 34.87 17.82
C PRO A 149 47.72 33.58 17.79
N CYS A 150 46.41 33.70 17.95
CA CYS A 150 45.49 32.59 17.74
C CYS A 150 45.80 31.97 16.36
N PRO A 151 45.91 30.64 16.23
CA PRO A 151 46.22 30.03 14.94
C PRO A 151 45.02 30.22 14.01
N GLU A 152 45.07 31.24 13.15
CA GLU A 152 44.11 31.48 12.05
C GLU A 152 43.83 30.20 11.25
N SER A 153 44.81 29.29 11.19
CA SER A 153 44.74 27.98 10.56
C SER A 153 43.60 27.10 11.08
N VAL A 154 43.21 27.17 12.37
CA VAL A 154 42.12 26.35 12.92
C VAL A 154 40.75 26.87 12.48
N ILE A 155 40.59 28.20 12.47
CA ILE A 155 39.36 28.87 11.98
C ILE A 155 39.19 28.58 10.49
N PHE A 156 40.27 28.77 9.72
CA PHE A 156 40.30 28.46 8.31
C PHE A 156 39.96 26.99 8.05
N SER A 157 40.54 26.05 8.81
CA SER A 157 40.25 24.61 8.67
C SER A 157 38.78 24.27 8.94
N LYS A 158 38.14 24.89 9.94
CA LYS A 158 36.70 24.69 10.22
C LYS A 158 35.82 25.28 9.11
N ILE A 159 36.14 26.48 8.64
CA ILE A 159 35.42 27.12 7.51
C ILE A 159 35.58 26.27 6.26
N SER A 160 36.80 25.85 5.92
CA SER A 160 37.07 24.98 4.78
C SER A 160 36.30 23.67 4.87
N LEU A 161 36.25 23.02 6.04
CA LEU A 161 35.46 21.79 6.23
C LEU A 161 33.98 22.02 5.86
N PHE A 162 33.33 23.03 6.45
CA PHE A 162 31.91 23.27 6.18
C PHE A 162 31.66 23.73 4.74
N THR A 163 32.54 24.55 4.18
CA THR A 163 32.46 24.96 2.77
C THR A 163 32.57 23.77 1.83
N VAL A 164 33.52 22.86 2.06
CA VAL A 164 33.66 21.63 1.24
C VAL A 164 32.41 20.75 1.34
N LEU A 165 31.86 20.56 2.54
CA LEU A 165 30.64 19.78 2.75
C LEU A 165 29.42 20.41 2.07
N VAL A 166 29.26 21.74 2.17
CA VAL A 166 28.19 22.50 1.49
C VAL A 166 28.34 22.40 -0.02
N MET A 167 29.54 22.67 -0.56
CA MET A 167 29.77 22.61 -2.01
C MET A 167 29.58 21.20 -2.55
N SER A 168 30.04 20.17 -1.83
CA SER A 168 29.79 18.77 -2.18
C SER A 168 28.29 18.46 -2.26
N PHE A 169 27.51 18.89 -1.27
CA PHE A 169 26.06 18.72 -1.28
C PHE A 169 25.39 19.47 -2.44
N VAL A 170 25.68 20.76 -2.61
CA VAL A 170 25.03 21.65 -3.59
C VAL A 170 25.35 21.21 -5.02
N ILE A 171 26.63 20.97 -5.34
CA ILE A 171 27.03 20.52 -6.68
C ILE A 171 26.34 19.21 -7.04
N SER A 172 26.32 18.26 -6.11
CA SER A 172 25.75 16.94 -6.34
C SER A 172 24.23 16.98 -6.43
N TYR A 173 23.59 17.85 -5.65
CA TYR A 173 22.15 18.09 -5.76
C TYR A 173 21.80 18.68 -7.12
N ILE A 174 22.49 19.74 -7.56
CA ILE A 174 22.26 20.36 -8.88
C ILE A 174 22.46 19.35 -10.00
N LEU A 175 23.56 18.59 -9.98
CA LEU A 175 23.84 17.54 -10.97
C LEU A 175 22.77 16.44 -10.96
N SER A 176 22.22 16.10 -9.79
CA SER A 176 21.12 15.13 -9.71
C SER A 176 19.83 15.61 -10.37
N GLN A 177 19.58 16.93 -10.40
CA GLN A 177 18.40 17.52 -11.02
C GLN A 177 18.58 17.76 -12.53
N TRP A 178 19.80 18.07 -12.97
CA TRP A 178 20.08 18.43 -14.37
C TRP A 178 20.37 17.24 -15.28
N LEU A 179 20.86 16.12 -14.73
CA LEU A 179 21.22 14.96 -15.54
C LEU A 179 20.02 14.05 -15.85
N PRO A 180 20.05 13.31 -16.99
CA PRO A 180 19.02 12.31 -17.31
C PRO A 180 18.82 11.31 -16.17
N ARG A 181 17.60 10.79 -15.97
CA ARG A 181 17.24 9.88 -14.87
C ARG A 181 18.24 8.73 -14.65
N ARG A 182 18.78 8.15 -15.73
CA ARG A 182 19.82 7.09 -15.67
C ARG A 182 21.13 7.52 -15.01
N LYS A 183 21.55 8.78 -15.17
CA LYS A 183 22.78 9.34 -14.57
C LYS A 183 22.51 10.08 -13.26
N SER A 184 21.30 10.63 -13.09
CA SER A 184 20.86 11.32 -11.87
C SER A 184 21.02 10.46 -10.60
N LYS A 185 20.75 9.15 -10.68
CA LYS A 185 20.84 8.22 -9.54
C LYS A 185 22.19 8.22 -8.81
N TYR A 186 23.31 8.41 -9.53
CA TYR A 186 24.64 8.47 -8.93
C TYR A 186 24.82 9.71 -8.05
N PHE A 187 24.39 10.86 -8.57
CA PHE A 187 24.48 12.14 -7.89
C PHE A 187 23.47 12.28 -6.76
N ARG A 188 22.29 11.65 -6.90
CA ARG A 188 21.25 11.63 -5.84
C ARG A 188 21.76 10.93 -4.59
N LEU A 189 22.34 9.72 -4.71
CA LEU A 189 22.91 9.00 -3.56
C LEU A 189 24.00 9.83 -2.88
N PHE A 190 24.92 10.38 -3.67
CA PHE A 190 26.03 11.16 -3.15
C PHE A 190 25.56 12.46 -2.49
N SER A 191 24.59 13.17 -3.07
CA SER A 191 23.96 14.35 -2.48
C SER A 191 23.36 14.06 -1.10
N ILE A 192 22.64 12.95 -0.94
CA ILE A 192 22.04 12.55 0.35
C ILE A 192 23.13 12.25 1.40
N ILE A 193 24.19 11.53 1.01
CA ILE A 193 25.32 11.23 1.91
C ILE A 193 25.99 12.55 2.34
N SER A 194 26.27 13.46 1.40
CA SER A 194 26.87 14.76 1.69
C SER A 194 25.98 15.63 2.58
N PHE A 195 24.67 15.63 2.36
CA PHE A 195 23.70 16.34 3.20
C PHE A 195 23.68 15.82 4.64
N LEU A 196 23.65 14.49 4.81
CA LEU A 196 23.67 13.85 6.13
C LEU A 196 25.00 14.14 6.83
N LEU A 197 26.13 14.05 6.12
CA LEU A 197 27.45 14.35 6.66
C LEU A 197 27.55 15.82 7.11
N LEU A 198 27.08 16.76 6.29
CA LEU A 198 27.00 18.18 6.62
C LEU A 198 26.16 18.40 7.88
N SER A 199 24.92 17.89 7.89
CA SER A 199 23.96 18.11 8.98
C SER A 199 24.46 17.52 10.31
N LEU A 200 24.96 16.28 10.28
CA LEU A 200 25.46 15.56 11.45
C LEU A 200 26.81 16.10 11.96
N THR A 201 27.51 16.93 11.18
CA THR A 201 28.75 17.59 11.61
C THR A 201 28.48 19.03 12.08
N PHE A 202 27.63 19.77 11.37
CA PHE A 202 27.32 21.16 11.66
C PHE A 202 26.42 21.35 12.88
N LEU A 203 25.38 20.53 13.06
CA LEU A 203 24.45 20.69 14.18
C LEU A 203 25.11 20.46 15.55
N PRO A 204 25.93 19.42 15.78
CA PRO A 204 26.66 19.27 17.05
C PRO A 204 27.61 20.43 17.35
N PHE A 205 28.26 20.97 16.31
CA PHE A 205 29.08 22.18 16.40
C PHE A 205 28.22 23.38 16.84
N ALA A 206 27.08 23.59 16.17
CA ALA A 206 26.16 24.66 16.52
C ALA A 206 25.57 24.51 17.93
N ILE A 207 25.34 23.27 18.38
CA ILE A 207 24.91 22.98 19.76
C ILE A 207 25.97 23.43 20.76
N ASN A 208 27.23 23.11 20.52
CA ASN A 208 28.33 23.48 21.42
C ASN A 208 28.55 25.00 21.51
N ASP A 209 28.57 25.68 20.35
CA ASP A 209 29.01 27.08 20.29
C ASP A 209 27.86 28.08 20.49
N PHE A 210 26.64 27.73 20.09
CA PHE A 210 25.47 28.61 20.15
C PHE A 210 24.38 28.08 21.10
N PHE A 211 23.87 26.86 20.90
CA PHE A 211 22.66 26.43 21.62
C PHE A 211 22.90 26.09 23.08
N ILE A 212 24.14 25.80 23.51
CA ILE A 212 24.38 25.48 24.91
C ILE A 212 24.15 26.67 25.86
N LYS A 213 24.21 27.90 25.34
CA LYS A 213 23.91 29.13 26.08
C LYS A 213 22.40 29.32 26.33
N ILE A 214 21.56 28.59 25.59
CA ILE A 214 20.11 28.69 25.64
C ILE A 214 19.57 27.71 26.72
N PRO A 215 18.59 28.07 27.57
CA PRO A 215 18.06 27.17 28.60
C PRO A 215 17.45 25.87 28.04
N LEU A 216 17.43 24.80 28.86
CA LEU A 216 17.00 23.46 28.42
C LEU A 216 15.54 23.43 27.91
N TRP A 217 14.65 24.19 28.55
CA TRP A 217 13.22 24.20 28.20
C TRP A 217 12.96 24.69 26.78
N SER A 218 13.69 25.69 26.29
CA SER A 218 13.53 26.20 24.92
C SER A 218 14.14 25.27 23.86
N ARG A 219 15.13 24.44 24.23
CA ARG A 219 15.61 23.36 23.35
C ARG A 219 14.56 22.25 23.21
N ALA A 220 13.88 21.92 24.31
CA ALA A 220 12.77 20.97 24.29
C ALA A 220 11.58 21.48 23.47
N ILE A 221 11.32 22.79 23.47
CA ILE A 221 10.28 23.43 22.64
C ILE A 221 10.49 23.13 21.14
N ILE A 222 11.72 23.08 20.63
CA ILE A 222 11.97 22.75 19.21
C ILE A 222 11.46 21.34 18.87
N VAL A 223 11.69 20.38 19.76
CA VAL A 223 11.18 19.01 19.61
C VAL A 223 9.66 18.98 19.74
N VAL A 224 9.09 19.71 20.71
CA VAL A 224 7.63 19.80 20.90
C VAL A 224 6.96 20.43 19.69
N ILE A 225 7.48 21.54 19.16
CA ILE A 225 6.98 22.17 17.93
C ILE A 225 7.10 21.18 16.76
N GLY A 226 8.23 20.47 16.65
CA GLY A 226 8.40 19.42 15.63
C GLY A 226 7.33 18.34 15.72
N VAL A 227 7.04 17.85 16.93
CA VAL A 227 6.00 16.83 17.18
C VAL A 227 4.59 17.39 16.92
N VAL A 228 4.31 18.63 17.32
CA VAL A 228 3.02 19.28 17.05
C VAL A 228 2.82 19.47 15.56
N LEU A 229 3.82 19.99 14.83
CA LEU A 229 3.77 20.12 13.37
C LEU A 229 3.59 18.76 12.69
N TRP A 230 4.21 17.71 13.23
CA TRP A 230 4.11 16.34 12.73
C TRP A 230 2.68 15.76 12.86
N PHE A 231 1.95 16.10 13.93
CA PHE A 231 0.56 15.70 14.13
C PHE A 231 -0.43 16.59 13.35
N VAL A 232 -0.22 17.91 13.38
CA VAL A 232 -1.17 18.91 12.84
C VAL A 232 -1.05 19.07 11.34
N LEU A 233 0.15 18.93 10.76
CA LEU A 233 0.41 19.17 9.34
C LEU A 233 0.94 17.91 8.65
N PRO A 234 0.05 17.06 8.11
CA PRO A 234 0.44 15.85 7.37
C PRO A 234 1.46 16.12 6.26
N LEU A 235 1.39 17.28 5.59
CA LEU A 235 2.30 17.68 4.51
C LEU A 235 3.74 17.96 4.97
N LEU A 236 3.93 18.35 6.24
CA LEU A 236 5.26 18.59 6.81
C LEU A 236 5.78 17.40 7.63
N ARG A 237 4.98 16.33 7.78
CA ARG A 237 5.34 15.13 8.54
C ARG A 237 6.66 14.53 8.08
N ASP A 238 6.89 14.53 6.78
CA ASP A 238 8.09 13.98 6.14
C ASP A 238 9.34 14.77 6.53
N LYS A 239 9.28 16.11 6.36
CA LYS A 239 10.40 17.02 6.65
C LYS A 239 10.68 17.11 8.16
N THR A 240 9.63 17.13 8.98
CA THR A 240 9.74 17.20 10.45
C THR A 240 10.31 15.90 11.05
N SER A 241 9.96 14.72 10.52
CA SER A 241 10.51 13.44 11.00
C SER A 241 12.04 13.37 10.86
N TYR A 242 12.58 13.76 9.69
CA TYR A 242 14.04 13.82 9.49
C TYR A 242 14.68 14.89 10.33
N GLY A 243 14.06 16.08 10.41
CA GLY A 243 14.54 17.16 11.26
C GLY A 243 14.69 16.70 12.71
N ILE A 244 13.68 16.03 13.26
CA ILE A 244 13.72 15.47 14.62
C ILE A 244 14.81 14.41 14.75
N LEU A 245 14.91 13.47 13.80
CA LEU A 245 15.91 12.40 13.87
C LEU A 245 17.34 12.96 13.84
N ILE A 246 17.63 13.84 12.89
CA ILE A 246 18.94 14.51 12.75
C ILE A 246 19.25 15.34 14.00
N TYR A 247 18.26 16.06 14.53
CA TYR A 247 18.39 16.83 15.76
C TYR A 247 18.73 15.93 16.95
N LEU A 248 18.03 14.81 17.15
CA LEU A 248 18.32 13.85 18.22
C LEU A 248 19.72 13.22 18.07
N TYR A 249 20.11 12.84 16.84
CA TYR A 249 21.45 12.33 16.57
C TYR A 249 22.52 13.37 16.89
N SER A 250 22.26 14.64 16.59
CA SER A 250 23.23 15.70 16.84
C SER A 250 23.58 15.84 18.32
N TYR A 251 22.67 15.53 19.26
CA TYR A 251 22.99 15.48 20.68
C TYR A 251 23.88 14.28 21.05
N ILE A 252 23.64 13.10 20.48
CA ILE A 252 24.48 11.93 20.75
C ILE A 252 25.89 12.14 20.17
N ILE A 253 25.99 12.77 19.00
CA ILE A 253 27.28 13.16 18.40
C ILE A 253 27.95 14.23 19.26
N TYR A 254 27.22 15.26 19.69
CA TYR A 254 27.70 16.29 20.61
C TYR A 254 28.27 15.68 21.89
N TRP A 255 27.57 14.69 22.48
CA TRP A 255 28.01 13.96 23.67
C TRP A 255 29.39 13.34 23.48
N LYS A 256 29.58 12.64 22.36
CA LYS A 256 30.81 11.92 22.03
C LYS A 256 31.95 12.86 21.63
N VAL A 257 31.68 13.80 20.74
CA VAL A 257 32.69 14.72 20.18
C VAL A 257 33.25 15.64 21.26
N TYR A 258 32.37 16.31 22.01
CA TYR A 258 32.78 17.32 23.00
C TYR A 258 32.97 16.77 24.41
N LYS A 259 32.71 15.46 24.62
CA LYS A 259 32.77 14.81 25.95
C LYS A 259 31.96 15.56 27.00
N ALA A 260 30.80 16.06 26.58
CA ALA A 260 29.97 16.98 27.36
C ALA A 260 28.97 16.24 28.28
N LYS A 261 28.23 17.02 29.09
CA LYS A 261 27.12 16.52 29.90
C LYS A 261 25.80 16.72 29.16
N ILE A 262 24.96 15.69 29.07
CA ILE A 262 23.63 15.77 28.45
C ILE A 262 22.58 15.28 29.44
N ILE A 263 21.60 16.14 29.76
CA ILE A 263 20.42 15.81 30.59
C ILE A 263 20.84 15.04 31.87
N GLY A 264 21.81 15.59 32.62
CA GLY A 264 22.28 14.96 33.86
C GLY A 264 23.34 13.85 33.69
N VAL A 265 23.48 13.25 32.50
CA VAL A 265 24.42 12.15 32.23
C VAL A 265 25.79 12.69 31.81
N VAL A 266 26.83 12.34 32.58
CA VAL A 266 28.22 12.68 32.30
C VAL A 266 28.79 11.71 31.27
N TYR A 267 29.59 12.22 30.33
CA TYR A 267 30.29 11.38 29.36
C TYR A 267 31.32 10.48 30.06
N SER A 268 31.29 9.18 29.73
CA SER A 268 32.32 8.20 30.06
C SER A 268 32.54 7.29 28.87
N ASP A 269 33.80 7.03 28.53
CA ASP A 269 34.15 6.13 27.43
C ASP A 269 33.58 4.71 27.67
N GLY A 270 33.52 4.24 28.93
CA GLY A 270 32.93 2.94 29.27
C GLY A 270 31.42 2.89 28.99
N LEU A 271 30.69 3.93 29.39
CA LEU A 271 29.24 4.02 29.14
C LEU A 271 28.94 4.14 27.64
N PHE A 272 29.67 5.01 26.93
CA PHE A 272 29.49 5.18 25.48
C PHE A 272 29.78 3.88 24.72
N ASN A 273 30.87 3.19 25.05
CA ASN A 273 31.22 1.92 24.41
C ASN A 273 30.17 0.84 24.71
N GLY A 274 29.66 0.75 25.95
CA GLY A 274 28.56 -0.16 26.30
C GLY A 274 27.29 0.10 25.46
N LEU A 275 26.93 1.37 25.26
CA LEU A 275 25.80 1.76 24.42
C LEU A 275 26.05 1.49 22.92
N LEU A 276 27.27 1.72 22.44
CA LEU A 276 27.69 1.37 21.07
C LEU A 276 27.56 -0.14 20.82
N PHE A 277 27.98 -0.97 21.76
CA PHE A 277 27.87 -2.43 21.67
C PHE A 277 26.42 -2.89 21.71
N THR A 278 25.60 -2.29 22.57
CA THR A 278 24.15 -2.55 22.63
C THR A 278 23.48 -2.18 21.30
N SER A 279 23.84 -1.03 20.72
CA SER A 279 23.40 -0.60 19.39
C SER A 279 23.80 -1.62 18.31
N GLY A 280 25.04 -2.12 18.32
CA GLY A 280 25.51 -3.16 17.41
C GLY A 280 24.71 -4.46 17.49
N PHE A 281 24.32 -4.86 18.71
CA PHE A 281 23.45 -6.02 18.92
C PHE A 281 22.05 -5.79 18.36
N ILE A 282 21.42 -4.64 18.64
CA ILE A 282 20.09 -4.28 18.10
C ILE A 282 20.11 -4.25 16.57
N MET A 283 21.15 -3.68 15.97
CA MET A 283 21.33 -3.60 14.52
C MET A 283 21.31 -4.95 13.82
N TRP A 284 21.71 -6.02 14.51
CA TRP A 284 21.64 -7.37 13.97
C TRP A 284 20.21 -7.82 13.69
N PHE A 285 19.26 -7.36 14.52
CA PHE A 285 17.83 -7.65 14.39
C PHE A 285 17.07 -6.66 13.50
N VAL A 286 17.67 -5.50 13.17
CA VAL A 286 17.05 -4.47 12.31
C VAL A 286 16.51 -4.99 10.98
N PRO A 287 17.16 -5.92 10.23
CA PRO A 287 16.57 -6.54 9.05
C PRO A 287 15.16 -7.09 9.28
N TYR A 288 14.96 -7.77 10.41
CA TYR A 288 13.72 -8.46 10.74
C TYR A 288 12.68 -7.46 11.23
N LEU A 289 13.07 -6.51 12.08
CA LEU A 289 12.21 -5.41 12.54
C LEU A 289 11.76 -4.51 11.38
N ALA A 290 12.63 -4.21 10.43
CA ALA A 290 12.27 -3.43 9.25
C ALA A 290 11.31 -4.18 8.32
N GLN A 291 11.39 -5.51 8.30
CA GLN A 291 10.50 -6.36 7.51
C GLN A 291 9.13 -6.54 8.18
N SER A 292 9.08 -6.74 9.51
CA SER A 292 7.83 -6.78 10.27
C SER A 292 7.07 -5.48 10.11
N ARG A 293 7.75 -4.35 10.31
CA ARG A 293 7.18 -3.02 10.18
C ARG A 293 6.42 -2.80 8.87
N LYS A 294 7.00 -3.26 7.75
CA LYS A 294 6.40 -3.09 6.41
C LYS A 294 5.20 -4.01 6.14
N ARG A 295 5.03 -5.08 6.92
CA ARG A 295 4.04 -6.12 6.64
C ARG A 295 2.92 -6.19 7.65
N LEU A 296 3.18 -5.76 8.88
CA LEU A 296 2.28 -5.99 10.01
C LEU A 296 0.90 -5.36 9.75
N VAL A 297 0.86 -4.13 9.22
CA VAL A 297 -0.39 -3.43 8.89
C VAL A 297 -1.13 -4.14 7.76
N HIS A 298 -0.44 -4.52 6.68
CA HIS A 298 -1.04 -5.24 5.56
C HIS A 298 -1.61 -6.61 5.97
N ILE A 299 -0.84 -7.41 6.71
CA ILE A 299 -1.26 -8.73 7.22
C ILE A 299 -2.44 -8.57 8.18
N PHE A 300 -2.41 -7.57 9.06
CA PHE A 300 -3.52 -7.27 9.96
C PHE A 300 -4.80 -6.94 9.20
N ASN A 301 -4.72 -6.04 8.21
CA ASN A 301 -5.87 -5.66 7.38
C ASN A 301 -6.43 -6.87 6.62
N ARG A 302 -5.55 -7.65 5.95
CA ARG A 302 -5.89 -8.89 5.26
C ARG A 302 -6.63 -9.86 6.18
N TRP A 303 -6.11 -10.08 7.38
CA TRP A 303 -6.72 -10.98 8.37
C TRP A 303 -8.10 -10.49 8.83
N ARG A 304 -8.26 -9.18 9.11
CA ARG A 304 -9.57 -8.62 9.51
C ARG A 304 -10.60 -8.77 8.41
N LEU A 305 -10.24 -8.46 7.16
CA LEU A 305 -11.12 -8.57 6.00
C LEU A 305 -11.51 -10.02 5.71
N GLN A 306 -10.55 -10.93 5.71
CA GLN A 306 -10.81 -12.37 5.55
C GLN A 306 -11.75 -12.88 6.66
N LYS A 307 -11.46 -12.55 7.94
CA LYS A 307 -12.31 -12.91 9.08
C LYS A 307 -13.72 -12.34 9.03
N ALA A 308 -13.88 -11.19 8.38
CA ALA A 308 -15.18 -10.53 8.26
C ALA A 308 -16.01 -11.13 7.13
N PHE A 309 -15.49 -11.19 5.91
CA PHE A 309 -16.33 -11.38 4.73
C PHE A 309 -16.23 -12.77 4.10
N TYR A 310 -15.15 -13.51 4.34
CA TYR A 310 -14.96 -14.83 3.72
C TYR A 310 -15.71 -15.91 4.50
N SER A 311 -15.95 -17.04 3.85
CA SER A 311 -16.58 -18.20 4.45
C SER A 311 -15.77 -18.75 5.63
N LYS A 312 -16.46 -19.45 6.55
CA LYS A 312 -15.81 -20.04 7.74
C LYS A 312 -14.72 -21.05 7.36
N GLU A 313 -14.88 -21.75 6.25
CA GLU A 313 -13.91 -22.73 5.75
C GLU A 313 -12.63 -22.08 5.18
N SER A 314 -12.69 -20.80 4.80
CA SER A 314 -11.53 -20.00 4.42
C SER A 314 -10.73 -19.51 5.62
N LEU A 315 -11.30 -19.59 6.83
CA LEU A 315 -10.67 -19.20 8.10
C LEU A 315 -9.88 -20.36 8.70
N ALA A 316 -8.93 -20.90 7.96
CA ALA A 316 -7.97 -21.83 8.54
C ALA A 316 -7.18 -21.10 9.65
N THR A 317 -7.17 -21.64 10.87
CA THR A 317 -6.32 -21.17 11.95
C THR A 317 -4.85 -21.40 11.56
N LYS A 318 -4.22 -20.38 10.96
CA LYS A 318 -2.77 -20.34 10.80
C LYS A 318 -2.15 -20.43 12.19
N GLY A 319 -1.20 -21.34 12.38
CA GLY A 319 -0.51 -21.47 13.67
C GLY A 319 0.24 -20.18 14.02
N CYS A 320 0.48 -19.91 15.31
CA CYS A 320 1.26 -18.73 15.76
C CYS A 320 2.61 -18.63 15.03
N LEU A 321 3.25 -19.78 14.77
CA LEU A 321 4.50 -19.87 14.02
C LEU A 321 4.36 -19.45 12.54
N GLU A 322 3.22 -19.69 11.90
CA GLU A 322 2.98 -19.29 10.50
C GLU A 322 2.75 -17.78 10.40
N ILE A 323 2.03 -17.21 11.37
CA ILE A 323 1.83 -15.75 11.48
C ILE A 323 3.18 -15.05 11.71
N LEU A 324 4.00 -15.55 12.65
CA LEU A 324 5.35 -15.03 12.88
C LEU A 324 6.23 -15.14 11.63
N GLN A 325 6.10 -16.23 10.86
CA GLN A 325 6.84 -16.40 9.60
C GLN A 325 6.37 -15.41 8.52
N GLU A 326 5.07 -15.14 8.38
CA GLU A 326 4.58 -14.14 7.43
C GLU A 326 5.07 -12.72 7.76
N ILE A 327 5.11 -12.38 9.06
CA ILE A 327 5.57 -11.09 9.58
C ILE A 327 7.08 -10.92 9.37
N PHE A 328 7.90 -11.87 9.84
CA PHE A 328 9.35 -11.69 9.94
C PHE A 328 10.15 -12.33 8.78
N CYS A 329 9.60 -13.28 8.01
CA CYS A 329 10.39 -14.03 7.03
C CYS A 329 9.62 -14.58 5.81
N PRO A 330 9.63 -13.87 4.65
CA PRO A 330 9.11 -14.46 3.40
C PRO A 330 9.90 -15.65 2.87
N LEU A 331 11.18 -15.78 3.23
CA LEU A 331 12.05 -16.84 2.69
C LEU A 331 11.83 -18.17 3.42
N TRP A 332 11.42 -18.15 4.70
CA TRP A 332 11.18 -19.37 5.47
C TRP A 332 9.83 -20.01 5.17
N THR A 333 8.81 -19.24 4.75
CA THR A 333 7.52 -19.80 4.30
C THR A 333 7.69 -20.69 3.06
N CYS A 334 8.69 -20.41 2.21
CA CYS A 334 9.06 -21.28 1.08
C CYS A 334 9.72 -22.61 1.50
N LEU A 335 10.39 -22.66 2.66
CA LEU A 335 11.04 -23.87 3.18
C LEU A 335 10.01 -24.90 3.69
N LYS A 336 8.95 -24.46 4.40
CA LYS A 336 7.91 -25.38 4.89
C LYS A 336 6.95 -25.90 3.81
N ARG A 337 6.64 -25.09 2.78
CA ARG A 337 5.87 -25.59 1.62
C ARG A 337 6.57 -26.75 0.90
N LYS A 338 7.90 -26.85 1.03
CA LYS A 338 8.68 -27.97 0.51
C LYS A 338 8.77 -29.14 1.50
N GLN A 339 8.91 -28.88 2.80
CA GLN A 339 9.01 -29.95 3.81
C GLN A 339 7.71 -30.75 3.98
N LYS A 340 6.54 -30.17 3.67
CA LYS A 340 5.26 -30.91 3.52
C LYS A 340 5.11 -31.64 2.16
N ARG A 341 6.05 -31.46 1.21
CA ARG A 341 5.99 -32.01 -0.18
C ARG A 341 7.15 -32.94 -0.56
N ASP A 342 8.32 -32.83 0.06
CA ASP A 342 9.53 -33.60 -0.29
C ASP A 342 9.54 -35.03 0.31
N SER A 343 8.47 -35.50 0.96
CA SER A 343 8.35 -36.90 1.39
C SER A 343 7.68 -37.83 0.38
N GLY A 344 7.40 -37.39 -0.85
CA GLY A 344 6.85 -38.29 -1.86
C GLY A 344 6.77 -37.68 -3.24
N HIS A 345 7.84 -37.79 -4.02
CA HIS A 345 7.74 -37.92 -5.49
C HIS A 345 9.06 -38.46 -6.05
N ARG A 346 9.09 -39.78 -6.27
CA ARG A 346 9.91 -40.40 -7.31
C ARG A 346 9.06 -40.45 -8.57
N GLU A 347 9.69 -40.11 -9.69
CA GLU A 347 9.11 -39.89 -11.02
C GLU A 347 8.21 -41.04 -11.50
N GLN A 348 7.09 -40.70 -12.17
CA GLN A 348 6.72 -41.36 -13.43
C GLN A 348 5.72 -40.53 -14.25
N ARG A 349 5.84 -40.72 -15.56
CA ARG A 349 5.33 -39.94 -16.68
C ARG A 349 4.14 -40.71 -17.27
N GLY A 350 3.01 -40.04 -17.53
CA GLY A 350 2.02 -40.52 -18.50
C GLY A 350 0.55 -40.55 -18.05
N SER A 351 -0.29 -40.14 -19.01
CA SER A 351 -1.73 -40.40 -19.13
C SER A 351 -2.74 -39.60 -18.30
N PHE A 352 -3.81 -39.28 -19.01
CA PHE A 352 -4.99 -38.49 -18.65
C PHE A 352 -6.01 -39.43 -18.00
N ASN A 353 -6.45 -39.12 -16.77
CA ASN A 353 -7.75 -39.40 -16.13
C ASN A 353 -7.61 -39.69 -14.63
N SER A 354 -8.47 -39.01 -13.86
CA SER A 354 -8.91 -39.25 -12.46
C SER A 354 -7.86 -39.55 -11.37
N LEU A 355 -7.78 -38.64 -10.39
CA LEU A 355 -7.58 -38.78 -8.92
C LEU A 355 -6.86 -37.50 -8.45
N ALA A 356 -7.42 -36.57 -7.66
CA ALA A 356 -7.87 -36.71 -6.27
C ALA A 356 -6.83 -37.46 -5.41
N ASP A 357 -6.32 -36.77 -4.38
CA ASP A 357 -5.26 -37.14 -3.43
C ASP A 357 -3.83 -36.83 -3.95
N ASP A 358 -3.00 -35.94 -3.38
CA ASP A 358 -2.76 -35.56 -1.99
C ASP A 358 -2.51 -34.03 -1.84
N ILE A 359 -3.58 -33.27 -1.62
CA ILE A 359 -3.51 -31.87 -1.18
C ILE A 359 -4.43 -31.81 0.04
N GLU A 360 -3.97 -31.20 1.13
CA GLU A 360 -4.84 -30.81 2.25
C GLU A 360 -6.20 -30.38 1.68
N PRO A 361 -7.31 -31.07 2.00
CA PRO A 361 -8.50 -30.98 1.19
C PRO A 361 -8.88 -29.51 1.07
N VAL A 362 -9.00 -29.02 -0.17
CA VAL A 362 -9.25 -27.59 -0.49
C VAL A 362 -10.41 -27.02 0.36
N LYS A 363 -11.31 -27.92 0.79
CA LYS A 363 -12.34 -27.74 1.81
C LYS A 363 -11.92 -26.99 3.09
N LYS A 364 -10.65 -26.93 3.50
CA LYS A 364 -10.22 -26.28 4.76
C LYS A 364 -9.09 -25.24 4.66
N ARG A 365 -8.58 -24.93 3.46
CA ARG A 365 -7.50 -23.93 3.29
C ARG A 365 -8.01 -22.62 2.67
N SER A 366 -7.23 -21.54 2.79
CA SER A 366 -7.47 -20.30 2.03
C SER A 366 -7.36 -20.56 0.53
N LEU A 367 -8.23 -19.90 -0.25
CA LEU A 367 -8.22 -19.97 -1.71
C LEU A 367 -7.09 -19.10 -2.29
N ASN A 368 -6.51 -19.55 -3.40
CA ASN A 368 -5.64 -18.76 -4.26
C ASN A 368 -6.37 -18.38 -5.57
N LEU A 369 -5.83 -17.45 -6.36
CA LEU A 369 -6.50 -17.01 -7.58
C LEU A 369 -6.73 -18.15 -8.58
N ALA A 370 -5.82 -19.12 -8.70
CA ALA A 370 -5.99 -20.25 -9.62
C ALA A 370 -7.09 -21.23 -9.19
N ASP A 371 -7.48 -21.26 -7.91
CA ASP A 371 -8.58 -22.10 -7.43
C ASP A 371 -9.93 -21.64 -8.03
N LEU A 372 -10.05 -20.36 -8.40
CA LEU A 372 -11.25 -19.78 -9.02
C LEU A 372 -11.32 -20.02 -10.54
N ARG A 373 -10.38 -20.79 -11.12
CA ARG A 373 -10.38 -21.04 -12.57
C ARG A 373 -11.61 -21.82 -12.99
N GLY A 374 -12.34 -21.29 -13.98
CA GLY A 374 -13.57 -21.89 -14.48
C GLY A 374 -14.82 -21.54 -13.66
N LEU A 375 -14.69 -20.67 -12.64
CA LEU A 375 -15.84 -20.09 -11.94
C LEU A 375 -16.33 -18.85 -12.70
N GLU A 376 -17.65 -18.73 -12.88
CA GLU A 376 -18.27 -17.56 -13.49
C GLU A 376 -18.93 -16.66 -12.42
N PRO A 377 -18.65 -15.34 -12.40
CA PRO A 377 -17.79 -14.57 -13.30
C PRO A 377 -16.28 -14.79 -13.06
N GLU A 378 -15.46 -14.60 -14.11
CA GLU A 378 -13.99 -14.57 -13.97
C GLU A 378 -13.56 -13.29 -13.23
N TYR A 379 -12.86 -13.46 -12.11
CA TYR A 379 -12.38 -12.36 -11.27
C TYR A 379 -11.18 -11.63 -11.87
N ILE A 380 -11.17 -10.30 -11.76
CA ILE A 380 -10.03 -9.46 -12.09
C ILE A 380 -9.76 -8.50 -10.93
N SER A 381 -8.63 -8.67 -10.27
CA SER A 381 -8.14 -7.76 -9.23
C SER A 381 -7.29 -6.67 -9.86
N ASN A 382 -7.60 -5.41 -9.57
CA ASN A 382 -6.85 -4.25 -10.07
C ASN A 382 -6.01 -3.65 -8.95
N MET A 383 -4.74 -3.36 -9.24
CA MET A 383 -3.79 -2.79 -8.29
C MET A 383 -2.82 -1.86 -9.01
N THR A 384 -2.33 -0.86 -8.29
CA THR A 384 -1.32 0.04 -8.83
C THR A 384 0.06 -0.55 -8.61
N ILE A 385 0.86 -0.62 -9.67
CA ILE A 385 2.27 -0.98 -9.62
C ILE A 385 3.13 0.28 -9.74
N HIS A 386 4.02 0.48 -8.77
CA HIS A 386 4.83 1.68 -8.68
C HIS A 386 6.24 1.50 -9.20
N SER A 387 6.81 2.60 -9.70
CA SER A 387 8.23 2.68 -10.09
C SER A 387 8.63 1.64 -11.14
N TRP A 388 7.72 1.25 -12.04
CA TRP A 388 7.99 0.39 -13.18
C TRP A 388 7.56 1.05 -14.47
N LYS A 389 8.53 1.45 -15.29
CA LYS A 389 8.30 2.11 -16.58
C LYS A 389 8.87 1.28 -17.71
N GLU A 390 8.22 1.31 -18.87
CA GLU A 390 8.78 0.74 -20.09
C GLU A 390 9.91 1.62 -20.63
N GLU A 391 9.65 2.93 -20.71
CA GLU A 391 10.59 3.94 -21.20
C GLU A 391 10.95 4.98 -20.13
N ALA A 392 12.14 5.58 -20.23
CA ALA A 392 12.63 6.54 -19.25
C ALA A 392 11.82 7.85 -19.20
N ASP A 393 11.24 8.20 -20.35
CA ASP A 393 10.53 9.46 -20.62
C ASP A 393 9.01 9.32 -20.48
N SER A 394 8.52 8.16 -20.02
CA SER A 394 7.09 7.99 -19.71
C SER A 394 6.64 9.00 -18.65
N ASP A 395 5.53 9.69 -18.95
CA ASP A 395 4.93 10.72 -18.10
C ASP A 395 4.33 10.17 -16.81
N THR A 396 4.00 8.88 -16.76
CA THR A 396 3.40 8.23 -15.58
C THR A 396 4.43 7.40 -14.83
N ASP A 397 4.56 7.66 -13.52
CA ASP A 397 5.45 6.90 -12.63
C ASP A 397 4.86 5.55 -12.20
N ASP A 398 3.54 5.39 -12.36
CA ASP A 398 2.73 4.27 -11.89
C ASP A 398 1.83 3.74 -13.00
N ASP A 399 1.50 2.44 -12.95
CA ASP A 399 0.63 1.78 -13.93
C ASP A 399 -0.32 0.77 -13.24
N LEU A 400 -1.29 0.23 -13.97
CA LEU A 400 -2.23 -0.77 -13.49
C LEU A 400 -1.71 -2.19 -13.74
N LEU A 401 -1.59 -2.97 -12.68
CA LEU A 401 -1.37 -4.41 -12.73
C LEU A 401 -2.68 -5.13 -12.43
N THR A 402 -3.02 -6.10 -13.27
CA THR A 402 -4.25 -6.89 -13.15
C THR A 402 -3.91 -8.34 -12.85
N MET A 403 -4.67 -8.96 -11.96
CA MET A 403 -4.50 -10.36 -11.56
C MET A 403 -5.82 -11.09 -11.66
N SER A 404 -5.85 -12.17 -12.45
CA SER A 404 -7.01 -13.05 -12.62
C SER A 404 -6.63 -14.52 -12.33
N PRO A 405 -7.61 -15.44 -12.30
CA PRO A 405 -7.36 -16.89 -12.19
C PRO A 405 -6.50 -17.47 -13.33
N THR A 406 -6.43 -16.76 -14.44
CA THR A 406 -5.79 -17.22 -15.69
C THR A 406 -4.48 -16.48 -15.95
N THR A 407 -4.43 -15.17 -15.71
CA THR A 407 -3.33 -14.29 -16.14
C THR A 407 -2.94 -13.27 -15.08
N ILE A 408 -1.69 -12.82 -15.13
CA ILE A 408 -1.20 -11.64 -14.41
C ILE A 408 -0.59 -10.75 -15.48
N GLU A 409 -1.12 -9.55 -15.67
CA GLU A 409 -0.70 -8.68 -16.76
C GLU A 409 -0.71 -7.21 -16.35
N ARG A 410 0.19 -6.43 -16.95
CA ARG A 410 0.21 -4.97 -16.85
C ARG A 410 -0.67 -4.39 -17.98
N LEU A 411 -1.43 -3.34 -17.68
CA LEU A 411 -2.51 -2.87 -18.55
C LEU A 411 -2.01 -2.36 -19.91
N ASP A 412 -0.96 -1.53 -19.92
CA ASP A 412 -0.32 -0.90 -21.09
C ASP A 412 0.14 -1.90 -22.17
N ARG A 413 0.26 -3.19 -21.84
CA ARG A 413 0.81 -4.19 -22.75
C ARG A 413 -0.22 -4.77 -23.72
N GLY A 414 0.10 -4.69 -25.01
CA GLY A 414 -0.63 -5.37 -26.06
C GLY A 414 -0.50 -6.90 -26.02
N PRO A 415 -1.43 -7.64 -26.65
CA PRO A 415 -1.47 -9.11 -26.66
C PRO A 415 -0.27 -9.78 -27.37
N SER A 416 0.48 -9.02 -28.18
CA SER A 416 1.69 -9.47 -28.89
C SER A 416 2.97 -9.38 -28.04
N THR A 417 2.92 -8.79 -26.85
CA THR A 417 4.08 -8.64 -25.97
C THR A 417 4.38 -9.95 -25.23
N VAL A 418 5.67 -10.28 -25.07
CA VAL A 418 6.08 -11.46 -24.31
C VAL A 418 5.67 -11.29 -22.84
N ASP A 419 4.86 -12.22 -22.33
CA ASP A 419 4.41 -12.22 -20.94
C ASP A 419 5.62 -12.22 -19.98
N PRO A 420 5.85 -11.13 -19.23
CA PRO A 420 7.00 -10.99 -18.34
C PRO A 420 6.92 -11.90 -17.11
N PHE A 421 5.73 -12.41 -16.79
CA PHE A 421 5.44 -13.26 -15.64
C PHE A 421 5.38 -14.75 -16.00
N LYS A 422 5.39 -15.09 -17.29
CA LYS A 422 5.46 -16.47 -17.78
C LYS A 422 6.60 -17.21 -17.10
N ASP A 423 6.27 -18.35 -16.48
CA ASP A 423 7.18 -19.20 -15.70
C ASP A 423 7.90 -18.52 -14.51
N ARG A 424 7.45 -17.31 -14.10
CA ARG A 424 8.04 -16.54 -12.99
C ARG A 424 7.07 -16.32 -11.83
N LEU A 425 5.84 -15.88 -12.11
CA LEU A 425 4.78 -15.65 -11.13
C LEU A 425 3.45 -16.14 -11.72
N ARG A 426 2.71 -16.96 -10.96
CA ARG A 426 1.45 -17.56 -11.43
C ARG A 426 0.30 -17.25 -10.50
N PRO A 427 -0.96 -17.24 -10.98
CA PRO A 427 -2.14 -17.06 -10.12
C PRO A 427 -2.21 -18.03 -8.93
N ARG A 428 -1.66 -19.25 -9.06
CA ARG A 428 -1.62 -20.24 -7.95
C ARG A 428 -0.80 -19.77 -6.74
N ASP A 429 0.06 -18.77 -6.93
CA ASP A 429 1.00 -18.28 -5.94
C ASP A 429 0.46 -17.13 -5.10
N ILE A 430 -0.72 -16.60 -5.45
CA ILE A 430 -1.33 -15.42 -4.86
C ILE A 430 -2.62 -15.86 -4.15
N GLU A 431 -2.67 -15.68 -2.83
CA GLU A 431 -3.89 -15.94 -2.05
C GLU A 431 -4.96 -14.93 -2.45
N LEU A 432 -6.22 -15.38 -2.55
CA LEU A 432 -7.35 -14.53 -2.91
C LEU A 432 -7.51 -13.34 -1.96
N SER A 433 -7.34 -13.60 -0.66
CA SER A 433 -7.34 -12.57 0.39
C SER A 433 -6.18 -11.58 0.25
N ASP A 434 -5.03 -12.00 -0.27
CA ASP A 434 -3.85 -11.15 -0.47
C ASP A 434 -4.04 -10.21 -1.67
N ALA A 435 -4.63 -10.73 -2.77
CA ALA A 435 -5.03 -9.92 -3.92
C ALA A 435 -6.03 -8.83 -3.51
N MET A 436 -7.05 -9.19 -2.71
CA MET A 436 -8.03 -8.25 -2.17
C MET A 436 -7.40 -7.20 -1.23
N ALA A 437 -6.60 -7.64 -0.25
CA ALA A 437 -5.97 -6.71 0.70
C ALA A 437 -4.98 -5.75 0.04
N THR A 438 -4.28 -6.21 -1.00
CA THR A 438 -3.38 -5.38 -1.80
C THR A 438 -4.16 -4.36 -2.63
N SER A 439 -5.24 -4.80 -3.28
CA SER A 439 -6.13 -3.92 -4.05
C SER A 439 -6.84 -2.88 -3.17
N ALA A 440 -6.91 -3.09 -1.85
CA ALA A 440 -7.50 -2.17 -0.87
C ALA A 440 -6.48 -1.41 -0.02
N ALA A 441 -5.21 -1.40 -0.41
CA ALA A 441 -4.12 -0.76 0.31
C ALA A 441 -4.05 0.77 0.05
N ALA A 442 -5.13 1.48 0.36
CA ALA A 442 -5.30 2.92 0.04
C ALA A 442 -4.28 3.84 0.73
N ILE A 443 -3.68 3.38 1.84
CA ILE A 443 -2.55 4.04 2.49
C ILE A 443 -1.28 3.39 1.98
N SER A 444 -0.71 3.92 0.90
CA SER A 444 0.59 3.50 0.39
C SER A 444 1.58 4.66 0.40
N GLY A 445 2.84 4.38 0.74
CA GLY A 445 3.91 5.38 0.65
C GLY A 445 4.49 5.54 -0.75
N TYR A 446 3.82 4.98 -1.75
CA TYR A 446 4.31 4.88 -3.11
C TYR A 446 3.69 5.92 -4.05
N GLY A 447 2.54 6.50 -3.71
CA GLY A 447 1.83 7.51 -4.50
C GLY A 447 2.47 8.91 -4.46
N ASP A 448 2.11 9.72 -5.46
CA ASP A 448 2.70 11.04 -5.72
C ASP A 448 2.26 12.10 -4.70
N ASN A 449 3.22 12.58 -3.91
CA ASN A 449 3.28 13.99 -3.48
C ASN A 449 4.60 14.45 -2.85
N LEU A 450 5.62 13.59 -2.66
CA LEU A 450 6.97 14.07 -2.35
C LEU A 450 8.04 13.21 -3.04
N ARG A 451 8.58 13.74 -4.16
CA ARG A 451 9.61 13.10 -5.01
C ARG A 451 10.94 12.82 -4.30
N GLU A 452 11.18 13.34 -3.09
CA GLU A 452 12.54 13.36 -2.54
C GLU A 452 12.93 12.20 -1.60
N LEU A 453 12.03 11.55 -0.87
CA LEU A 453 12.34 10.35 -0.05
C LEU A 453 11.02 9.76 0.52
N ARG A 454 10.64 8.52 0.20
CA ARG A 454 9.33 7.93 0.59
C ARG A 454 9.25 7.66 2.10
N VAL A 455 8.72 8.61 2.88
CA VAL A 455 8.75 8.56 4.35
C VAL A 455 7.71 7.62 4.95
N ALA A 456 6.55 7.43 4.34
CA ALA A 456 5.61 6.39 4.78
C ALA A 456 6.26 5.00 4.77
N THR A 457 7.17 4.72 3.83
CA THR A 457 8.02 3.50 3.82
C THR A 457 9.00 3.45 5.00
N ILE A 458 9.47 4.61 5.43
CA ILE A 458 10.45 4.80 6.51
C ILE A 458 9.76 4.83 7.89
N LEU A 459 8.51 5.28 7.97
CA LEU A 459 7.67 5.25 9.17
C LEU A 459 6.86 3.95 9.31
N GLY A 460 6.80 3.12 8.25
CA GLY A 460 6.15 1.81 8.33
C GLY A 460 4.63 1.81 8.20
N LEU A 461 4.02 2.97 7.96
CA LEU A 461 2.57 3.16 7.93
C LEU A 461 1.91 2.67 6.63
N GLU A 462 2.62 1.88 5.83
CA GLU A 462 2.15 1.41 4.53
C GLU A 462 1.25 0.18 4.67
N MET A 463 0.14 0.20 3.94
CA MET A 463 -0.70 -0.97 3.68
C MET A 463 -0.33 -1.66 2.36
N GLY A 464 0.56 -1.06 1.56
CA GLY A 464 1.01 -1.58 0.27
C GLY A 464 1.72 -2.94 0.42
N ALA A 465 1.58 -3.78 -0.60
CA ALA A 465 2.20 -5.10 -0.63
C ALA A 465 3.50 -5.09 -1.44
N THR A 466 4.45 -5.93 -1.04
CA THR A 466 5.63 -6.20 -1.86
C THR A 466 5.59 -7.64 -2.37
N VAL A 467 5.46 -7.82 -3.68
CA VAL A 467 5.40 -9.13 -4.33
C VAL A 467 6.66 -9.38 -5.15
N ILE A 468 7.19 -10.60 -5.08
CA ILE A 468 8.38 -10.99 -5.83
C ILE A 468 7.96 -11.34 -7.26
N SER A 469 8.57 -10.71 -8.26
CA SER A 469 8.20 -10.92 -9.67
C SER A 469 8.62 -12.29 -10.23
N ASN A 470 9.65 -12.92 -9.66
CA ASN A 470 10.11 -14.25 -10.03
C ASN A 470 10.16 -15.18 -8.81
N LEU A 471 8.97 -15.61 -8.38
CA LEU A 471 8.83 -16.52 -7.25
C LEU A 471 9.30 -17.94 -7.59
N GLU A 472 9.16 -18.37 -8.85
CA GLU A 472 9.57 -19.71 -9.27
C GLU A 472 11.09 -19.91 -9.16
N ALA A 473 11.89 -18.88 -9.46
CA ALA A 473 13.33 -18.92 -9.24
C ALA A 473 13.67 -19.17 -7.77
N ILE A 474 13.01 -18.47 -6.84
CA ILE A 474 13.23 -18.64 -5.39
C ILE A 474 12.85 -20.04 -4.92
N LYS A 475 11.76 -20.60 -5.45
CA LYS A 475 11.36 -21.97 -5.11
C LYS A 475 12.40 -23.00 -5.55
N LYS A 476 13.01 -22.78 -6.71
CA LYS A 476 14.04 -23.66 -7.31
C LYS A 476 15.45 -23.41 -6.77
N GLU A 477 15.68 -22.37 -5.96
CA GLU A 477 16.99 -22.11 -5.35
C GLU A 477 17.47 -23.30 -4.51
N GLY A 478 18.75 -23.68 -4.71
CA GLY A 478 19.42 -24.69 -3.91
C GLY A 478 19.56 -24.28 -2.44
N TRP A 479 19.78 -25.25 -1.56
CA TRP A 479 19.86 -25.02 -0.11
C TRP A 479 20.95 -24.00 0.28
N LEU A 480 22.10 -24.01 -0.40
CA LEU A 480 23.18 -23.03 -0.20
C LEU A 480 22.73 -21.59 -0.46
N MET A 481 21.99 -21.36 -1.54
CA MET A 481 21.47 -20.03 -1.89
C MET A 481 20.44 -19.54 -0.87
N LYS A 482 19.76 -20.45 -0.17
CA LYS A 482 18.82 -20.10 0.91
C LYS A 482 19.52 -19.76 2.23
N LEU A 483 20.73 -20.26 2.47
CA LEU A 483 21.55 -19.91 3.64
C LEU A 483 22.33 -18.61 3.44
N LEU A 484 22.64 -18.26 2.19
CA LEU A 484 23.43 -17.07 1.87
C LEU A 484 22.87 -15.74 2.44
N PRO A 485 21.55 -15.47 2.42
CA PRO A 485 20.98 -14.26 3.04
C PRO A 485 21.20 -14.20 4.56
N ILE A 486 21.15 -15.36 5.23
CA ILE A 486 21.44 -15.46 6.68
C ILE A 486 22.91 -15.14 6.91
N LEU A 487 23.80 -15.73 6.11
CA LEU A 487 25.24 -15.45 6.19
C LEU A 487 25.55 -13.97 5.95
N ILE A 488 24.95 -13.34 4.94
CA ILE A 488 25.13 -11.91 4.66
C ILE A 488 24.64 -11.06 5.83
N ASN A 489 23.51 -11.39 6.45
CA ASN A 489 23.02 -10.66 7.63
C ASN A 489 23.96 -10.84 8.84
N ILE A 490 24.52 -12.04 9.04
CA ILE A 490 25.54 -12.28 10.07
C ILE A 490 26.78 -11.43 9.79
N LEU A 491 27.35 -11.52 8.58
CA LEU A 491 28.55 -10.79 8.17
C LEU A 491 28.37 -9.27 8.26
N ARG A 492 27.16 -8.77 8.00
CA ARG A 492 26.82 -7.35 8.13
C ARG A 492 26.88 -6.85 9.57
N GLY A 493 26.39 -7.63 10.54
CA GLY A 493 26.35 -7.24 11.96
C GLY A 493 27.62 -7.60 12.74
N LEU A 494 28.34 -8.63 12.29
CA LEU A 494 29.53 -9.17 12.93
C LEU A 494 30.57 -8.11 13.34
N PRO A 495 30.89 -7.09 12.53
CA PRO A 495 31.90 -6.10 12.88
C PRO A 495 31.57 -5.29 14.14
N LEU A 496 30.29 -5.14 14.51
CA LEU A 496 29.91 -4.44 15.75
C LEU A 496 29.71 -5.40 16.94
N ILE A 497 29.34 -6.65 16.67
CA ILE A 497 29.06 -7.68 17.70
C ILE A 497 30.35 -8.33 18.21
N ALA A 498 31.33 -8.57 17.34
CA ALA A 498 32.58 -9.22 17.70
C ALA A 498 33.52 -8.28 18.49
N VAL A 499 33.39 -6.96 18.30
CA VAL A 499 34.21 -5.94 18.96
C VAL A 499 34.16 -6.03 20.49
N PRO A 500 32.99 -6.10 21.16
CA PRO A 500 32.95 -6.23 22.62
C PRO A 500 33.74 -7.44 23.14
N ALA A 501 33.64 -8.59 22.47
CA ALA A 501 34.36 -9.80 22.89
C ALA A 501 35.88 -9.65 22.79
N VAL A 502 36.37 -8.94 21.77
CA VAL A 502 37.80 -8.63 21.62
C VAL A 502 38.23 -7.55 22.61
N TYR A 503 37.44 -6.49 22.77
CA TYR A 503 37.72 -5.37 23.65
C TYR A 503 37.87 -5.81 25.12
N TYR A 504 36.94 -6.63 25.64
CA TYR A 504 37.00 -7.10 27.03
C TYR A 504 38.04 -8.21 27.29
N ARG A 505 38.58 -8.86 26.25
CA ARG A 505 39.66 -9.87 26.37
C ARG A 505 41.08 -9.29 26.28
N GLY A 506 41.22 -7.96 26.33
CA GLY A 506 42.52 -7.27 26.24
C GLY A 506 42.76 -6.56 24.90
N GLY A 507 41.74 -6.45 24.04
CA GLY A 507 41.83 -5.70 22.79
C GLY A 507 41.89 -4.18 23.01
N HIS A 508 42.83 -3.52 22.34
CA HIS A 508 42.92 -2.06 22.34
C HIS A 508 41.73 -1.39 21.60
N VAL A 509 41.54 -0.09 21.84
CA VAL A 509 40.56 0.81 21.16
C VAL A 509 40.59 0.70 19.63
N TRP A 510 41.68 0.21 19.05
CA TRP A 510 41.81 -0.08 17.63
C TRP A 510 40.79 -1.10 17.12
N SER A 511 40.40 -2.09 17.93
CA SER A 511 39.35 -3.08 17.59
C SER A 511 38.00 -2.42 17.31
N ILE A 512 37.61 -1.44 18.15
CA ILE A 512 36.38 -0.66 17.96
C ILE A 512 36.43 0.12 16.65
N LYS A 513 37.56 0.76 16.36
CA LYS A 513 37.76 1.50 15.10
C LYS A 513 37.58 0.58 13.89
N ALA A 514 38.31 -0.53 13.86
CA ALA A 514 38.24 -1.49 12.76
C ALA A 514 36.78 -1.98 12.56
N GLY A 515 36.10 -2.39 13.63
CA GLY A 515 34.72 -2.88 13.54
C GLY A 515 33.72 -1.85 13.00
N VAL A 516 33.77 -0.60 13.49
CA VAL A 516 32.86 0.46 13.01
C VAL A 516 33.15 0.81 11.55
N PHE A 517 34.41 0.94 11.15
CA PHE A 517 34.77 1.24 9.75
C PHE A 517 34.33 0.11 8.80
N THR A 518 34.59 -1.14 9.17
CA THR A 518 34.14 -2.30 8.38
C THR A 518 32.62 -2.34 8.27
N PHE A 519 31.88 -2.04 9.34
CA PHE A 519 30.42 -1.95 9.30
C PHE A 519 29.92 -0.93 8.27
N PHE A 520 30.43 0.30 8.29
CA PHE A 520 30.00 1.33 7.35
C PHE A 520 30.47 1.07 5.91
N ALA A 521 31.64 0.44 5.72
CA ALA A 521 32.11 0.02 4.40
C ALA A 521 31.16 -1.03 3.77
N ILE A 522 30.72 -2.02 4.55
CA ILE A 522 29.72 -3.01 4.11
C ILE A 522 28.39 -2.32 3.76
N HIS A 523 27.91 -1.39 4.60
CA HIS A 523 26.66 -0.68 4.33
C HIS A 523 26.75 0.21 3.10
N LEU A 524 27.88 0.87 2.86
CA LEU A 524 28.11 1.66 1.66
C LEU A 524 28.08 0.77 0.41
N MET A 525 28.75 -0.38 0.43
CA MET A 525 28.72 -1.35 -0.67
C MET A 525 27.29 -1.82 -0.97
N LEU A 526 26.53 -2.21 0.05
CA LEU A 526 25.13 -2.64 -0.10
C LEU A 526 24.22 -1.48 -0.58
N ALA A 527 24.47 -0.26 -0.12
CA ALA A 527 23.74 0.92 -0.58
C ALA A 527 23.99 1.21 -2.07
N CYS A 528 25.24 1.08 -2.53
CA CYS A 528 25.59 1.19 -3.94
C CYS A 528 24.87 0.15 -4.80
N ILE A 529 24.77 -1.11 -4.35
CA ILE A 529 23.99 -2.15 -5.07
C ILE A 529 22.52 -1.72 -5.20
N GLY A 530 21.91 -1.24 -4.11
CA GLY A 530 20.51 -0.83 -4.11
C GLY A 530 20.21 0.40 -4.97
N ALA A 531 21.11 1.38 -4.95
CA ALA A 531 20.95 2.67 -5.61
C ALA A 531 21.33 2.67 -7.10
N LEU A 532 22.36 1.90 -7.48
CA LEU A 532 22.98 2.03 -8.80
C LEU A 532 22.59 0.92 -9.78
N ALA A 533 22.06 -0.20 -9.30
CA ALA A 533 21.71 -1.32 -10.17
C ALA A 533 20.48 -1.03 -11.05
N ASP A 534 20.66 -1.15 -12.37
CA ASP A 534 19.57 -1.23 -13.33
C ASP A 534 19.01 -2.65 -13.34
N THR A 535 17.68 -2.79 -13.34
CA THR A 535 17.03 -4.11 -13.24
C THR A 535 15.94 -4.36 -14.26
N GLY A 536 15.68 -3.43 -15.18
CA GLY A 536 14.60 -3.59 -16.17
C GLY A 536 15.05 -4.12 -17.54
N ALA A 537 16.34 -4.37 -17.74
CA ALA A 537 16.87 -4.85 -19.03
C ALA A 537 16.24 -6.20 -19.45
N PRO A 538 15.95 -6.43 -20.74
CA PRO A 538 15.36 -7.68 -21.21
C PRO A 538 16.29 -8.88 -20.98
N ASN A 539 17.59 -8.71 -21.22
CA ASN A 539 18.62 -9.74 -21.04
C ASN A 539 19.63 -9.28 -19.97
N PRO A 540 19.42 -9.65 -18.70
CA PRO A 540 20.27 -9.15 -17.63
C PRO A 540 21.67 -9.76 -17.70
N ASN A 541 22.68 -8.88 -17.61
CA ASN A 541 24.08 -9.31 -17.47
C ASN A 541 24.34 -9.92 -16.08
N LEU A 542 25.55 -10.41 -15.84
CA LEU A 542 25.91 -11.05 -14.56
C LEU A 542 25.72 -10.10 -13.37
N TRP A 543 26.12 -8.83 -13.50
CA TRP A 543 25.97 -7.83 -12.44
C TRP A 543 24.50 -7.57 -12.10
N GLU A 544 23.65 -7.42 -13.12
CA GLU A 544 22.21 -7.22 -12.93
C GLU A 544 21.57 -8.44 -12.28
N LYS A 545 21.94 -9.67 -12.67
CA LYS A 545 21.47 -10.90 -12.00
C LYS A 545 21.83 -10.91 -10.52
N ILE A 546 23.07 -10.56 -10.19
CA ILE A 546 23.55 -10.46 -8.80
C ILE A 546 22.74 -9.39 -8.06
N ALA A 547 22.63 -8.18 -8.60
CA ALA A 547 21.89 -7.10 -7.97
C ALA A 547 20.41 -7.44 -7.74
N ARG A 548 19.75 -8.08 -8.72
CA ARG A 548 18.36 -8.57 -8.57
C ARG A 548 18.23 -9.56 -7.40
N TRP A 549 19.19 -10.47 -7.23
CA TRP A 549 19.24 -11.39 -6.10
C TRP A 549 19.41 -10.64 -4.77
N PHE A 550 20.35 -9.69 -4.69
CA PHE A 550 20.55 -8.87 -3.48
C PHE A 550 19.32 -8.03 -3.12
N ILE A 551 18.62 -7.47 -4.11
CA ILE A 551 17.39 -6.69 -3.89
C ILE A 551 16.28 -7.57 -3.26
N VAL A 552 16.18 -8.83 -3.68
CA VAL A 552 15.18 -9.78 -3.16
C VAL A 552 15.53 -10.24 -1.74
N HIS A 553 16.80 -10.58 -1.50
CA HIS A 553 17.22 -11.32 -0.32
C HIS A 553 17.81 -10.47 0.81
N VAL A 554 18.34 -9.27 0.51
CA VAL A 554 18.98 -8.40 1.50
C VAL A 554 18.11 -7.17 1.77
N SER A 555 17.48 -7.14 2.95
CA SER A 555 16.50 -6.11 3.32
C SER A 555 17.05 -4.68 3.30
N PHE A 556 18.34 -4.50 3.60
CA PHE A 556 18.99 -3.19 3.53
C PHE A 556 19.13 -2.68 2.09
N VAL A 557 19.47 -3.56 1.14
CA VAL A 557 19.54 -3.21 -0.30
C VAL A 557 18.16 -2.80 -0.80
N LYS A 558 17.12 -3.55 -0.44
CA LYS A 558 15.72 -3.19 -0.70
C LYS A 558 15.36 -1.85 -0.07
N PHE A 559 15.74 -1.61 1.18
CA PHE A 559 15.47 -0.36 1.88
C PHE A 559 16.06 0.85 1.15
N VAL A 560 17.32 0.77 0.74
CA VAL A 560 17.98 1.83 -0.03
C VAL A 560 17.29 2.06 -1.37
N ARG A 561 16.99 0.98 -2.11
CA ARG A 561 16.33 1.09 -3.42
C ARG A 561 14.96 1.76 -3.33
N VAL A 562 14.12 1.33 -2.38
CA VAL A 562 12.77 1.89 -2.20
C VAL A 562 12.84 3.31 -1.63
N GLY A 563 13.71 3.57 -0.65
CA GLY A 563 13.89 4.89 -0.07
C GLY A 563 14.31 5.93 -1.10
N LEU A 564 15.29 5.59 -1.93
CA LEU A 564 15.77 6.46 -3.01
C LEU A 564 14.81 6.57 -4.21
N ASN A 565 13.66 5.90 -4.17
CA ASN A 565 12.68 5.84 -5.25
C ASN A 565 13.33 5.53 -6.62
N ILE A 566 14.11 4.45 -6.68
CA ILE A 566 14.79 4.04 -7.92
C ILE A 566 13.80 3.35 -8.86
N ASP A 567 13.51 4.01 -9.97
CA ASP A 567 12.68 3.47 -11.05
C ASP A 567 13.28 2.21 -11.68
N ASN A 568 12.43 1.24 -11.99
CA ASN A 568 12.75 0.10 -12.84
C ASN A 568 12.33 0.42 -14.28
N ILE A 569 13.32 0.74 -15.13
CA ILE A 569 13.09 1.11 -16.53
C ILE A 569 13.37 -0.10 -17.42
N GLY A 570 12.39 -0.54 -18.18
CA GLY A 570 12.49 -1.57 -19.20
C GLY A 570 11.42 -2.68 -19.10
N PRO A 571 11.44 -3.62 -20.06
CA PRO A 571 10.39 -4.62 -20.21
C PRO A 571 10.39 -5.69 -19.10
N MET A 572 11.51 -5.89 -18.39
CA MET A 572 11.58 -6.85 -17.30
C MET A 572 11.00 -6.26 -16.00
N PRO A 573 10.10 -6.98 -15.29
CA PRO A 573 9.51 -6.48 -14.07
C PRO A 573 10.57 -6.27 -12.97
N PRO A 574 10.34 -5.31 -12.06
CA PRO A 574 11.23 -5.09 -10.93
C PRO A 574 11.34 -6.37 -10.11
N PRO A 575 12.50 -6.68 -9.49
CA PRO A 575 12.68 -7.89 -8.68
C PRO A 575 11.63 -8.03 -7.58
N ILE A 576 11.27 -6.87 -7.02
CA ILE A 576 10.17 -6.71 -6.07
C ILE A 576 9.23 -5.67 -6.64
N MET A 577 7.99 -6.07 -6.89
CA MET A 577 6.89 -5.19 -7.25
C MET A 577 6.35 -4.51 -6.00
N LEU A 578 6.20 -3.19 -6.07
CA LEU A 578 5.57 -2.36 -5.06
C LEU A 578 4.12 -2.15 -5.50
N LEU A 579 3.19 -2.70 -4.74
CA LEU A 579 1.78 -2.76 -5.11
C LEU A 579 0.93 -2.02 -4.09
N SER A 580 -0.07 -1.30 -4.56
CA SER A 580 -1.03 -0.58 -3.71
C SER A 580 -2.45 -0.64 -4.30
N ASP A 581 -3.37 0.11 -3.67
CA ASP A 581 -4.74 0.24 -4.13
C ASP A 581 -4.81 0.69 -5.58
N GLY A 582 -5.61 -0.01 -6.40
CA GLY A 582 -5.79 0.32 -7.81
C GLY A 582 -6.33 1.73 -8.05
N GLY A 583 -7.05 2.28 -7.07
CA GLY A 583 -7.61 3.63 -7.11
C GLY A 583 -6.58 4.76 -7.22
N HIS A 584 -5.29 4.51 -6.96
CA HIS A 584 -4.24 5.50 -7.24
C HIS A 584 -4.13 5.79 -8.75
N VAL A 585 -4.30 4.77 -9.60
CA VAL A 585 -4.32 4.91 -11.06
C VAL A 585 -5.76 5.06 -11.55
N GLU A 586 -6.63 4.08 -11.29
CA GLU A 586 -8.01 4.06 -11.79
C GLU A 586 -8.95 3.36 -10.79
N ASN A 587 -9.94 4.09 -10.29
CA ASN A 587 -10.75 3.62 -9.15
C ASN A 587 -12.02 2.86 -9.53
N LEU A 588 -12.48 2.88 -10.79
CA LEU A 588 -13.74 2.25 -11.22
C LEU A 588 -13.59 0.80 -11.69
N ALA A 589 -12.35 0.30 -11.86
CA ALA A 589 -12.05 -1.05 -12.33
C ALA A 589 -12.49 -1.32 -13.78
N ILE A 590 -12.67 -0.29 -14.60
CA ILE A 590 -13.25 -0.41 -15.96
C ILE A 590 -12.21 -0.77 -17.03
N LEU A 591 -10.96 -0.35 -16.86
CA LEU A 591 -9.90 -0.49 -17.87
C LEU A 591 -9.65 -1.94 -18.35
N PRO A 592 -9.53 -2.97 -17.49
CA PRO A 592 -9.37 -4.35 -17.96
C PRO A 592 -10.57 -4.88 -18.75
N LEU A 593 -11.78 -4.37 -18.47
CA LEU A 593 -12.99 -4.75 -19.21
C LEU A 593 -12.97 -4.11 -20.61
N LEU A 594 -12.56 -2.85 -20.71
CA LEU A 594 -12.37 -2.17 -22.00
C LEU A 594 -11.27 -2.83 -22.84
N LYS A 595 -10.15 -3.23 -22.22
CA LYS A 595 -9.07 -3.98 -22.89
C LYS A 595 -9.58 -5.30 -23.50
N LYS A 596 -10.57 -5.93 -22.86
CA LYS A 596 -11.25 -7.15 -23.37
C LYS A 596 -12.35 -6.87 -24.42
N LYS A 597 -12.62 -5.60 -24.74
CA LYS A 597 -13.58 -5.15 -25.77
C LYS A 597 -14.97 -5.74 -25.59
N LEU A 598 -15.47 -5.66 -24.35
CA LEU A 598 -16.77 -6.20 -23.98
C LEU A 598 -17.91 -5.40 -24.59
N LYS A 599 -19.00 -6.08 -24.94
CA LYS A 599 -20.19 -5.46 -25.56
C LYS A 599 -21.01 -4.68 -24.53
N LYS A 600 -21.12 -5.17 -23.30
CA LYS A 600 -21.90 -4.53 -22.24
C LYS A 600 -21.12 -4.51 -20.93
N ILE A 601 -20.99 -3.34 -20.33
CA ILE A 601 -20.24 -3.14 -19.08
C ILE A 601 -21.12 -2.36 -18.09
N ILE A 602 -21.29 -2.89 -16.89
CA ILE A 602 -21.85 -2.13 -15.76
C ILE A 602 -20.71 -1.65 -14.88
N VAL A 603 -20.72 -0.37 -14.52
CA VAL A 603 -19.73 0.26 -13.65
C VAL A 603 -20.44 0.80 -12.41
N VAL A 604 -20.09 0.28 -11.24
CA VAL A 604 -20.65 0.73 -9.96
C VAL A 604 -19.66 1.63 -9.26
N ASP A 605 -19.98 2.92 -9.16
CA ASP A 605 -19.16 3.94 -8.51
C ASP A 605 -19.59 4.20 -7.06
N GLY A 606 -18.84 3.61 -6.13
CA GLY A 606 -18.90 3.84 -4.70
C GLY A 606 -17.81 4.79 -4.20
N SER A 607 -17.17 5.58 -5.06
CA SER A 607 -16.08 6.50 -4.69
C SER A 607 -16.58 7.68 -3.85
N TYR A 608 -15.67 8.29 -3.10
CA TYR A 608 -15.94 9.44 -2.24
C TYR A 608 -15.80 10.73 -3.03
N TYR A 609 -16.77 11.62 -2.91
CA TYR A 609 -16.72 12.95 -3.48
C TYR A 609 -17.19 13.97 -2.45
N SER A 610 -16.46 15.07 -2.34
CA SER A 610 -16.83 16.17 -1.44
C SER A 610 -18.07 16.93 -1.91
N ASN A 611 -18.32 16.95 -3.22
CA ASN A 611 -19.42 17.67 -3.85
C ASN A 611 -20.00 16.89 -5.05
N GLU A 612 -21.29 17.06 -5.30
CA GLU A 612 -22.00 16.50 -6.46
C GLU A 612 -21.50 17.03 -7.80
N LYS A 613 -20.94 18.23 -7.82
CA LYS A 613 -20.27 18.78 -9.01
C LYS A 613 -19.11 17.91 -9.50
N ASN A 614 -18.62 17.01 -8.66
CA ASN A 614 -17.51 16.14 -8.95
C ASN A 614 -17.95 14.70 -9.32
N TYR A 615 -19.26 14.40 -9.40
CA TYR A 615 -19.82 13.04 -9.61
C TYR A 615 -19.44 12.33 -10.92
N GLY A 616 -18.52 12.88 -11.71
CA GLY A 616 -17.95 12.24 -12.89
C GLY A 616 -16.42 12.25 -12.95
N GLU A 617 -15.70 12.80 -11.96
CA GLU A 617 -14.24 12.98 -12.07
C GLU A 617 -13.49 11.65 -12.23
N GLU A 618 -13.84 10.61 -11.47
CA GLU A 618 -13.20 9.29 -11.62
C GLU A 618 -13.55 8.64 -12.97
N LEU A 619 -14.78 8.85 -13.46
CA LEU A 619 -15.18 8.36 -14.78
C LEU A 619 -14.36 9.07 -15.87
N LEU A 620 -14.27 10.40 -15.83
CA LEU A 620 -13.48 11.17 -16.78
C LEU A 620 -12.00 10.74 -16.78
N LYS A 621 -11.42 10.54 -15.59
CA LYS A 621 -10.06 10.01 -15.45
C LYS A 621 -9.91 8.65 -16.13
N ALA A 622 -10.83 7.72 -15.88
CA ALA A 622 -10.81 6.39 -16.50
C ALA A 622 -10.98 6.45 -18.03
N LEU A 623 -11.87 7.31 -18.55
CA LEU A 623 -12.08 7.51 -19.99
C LEU A 623 -10.83 8.10 -20.66
N MET A 624 -10.14 9.04 -20.02
CA MET A 624 -8.88 9.60 -20.54
C MET A 624 -7.77 8.55 -20.60
N LEU A 625 -7.63 7.71 -19.56
CA LEU A 625 -6.68 6.60 -19.56
C LEU A 625 -7.03 5.59 -20.67
N ALA A 626 -8.29 5.24 -20.84
CA ALA A 626 -8.72 4.33 -21.91
C ALA A 626 -8.51 4.90 -23.33
N ARG A 627 -8.68 6.22 -23.52
CA ARG A 627 -8.33 6.90 -24.78
C ARG A 627 -6.84 6.79 -25.08
N ARG A 628 -6.00 7.03 -24.06
CA ARG A 628 -4.53 7.04 -24.19
C ARG A 628 -3.93 5.63 -24.37
N ASP A 629 -4.36 4.68 -23.56
CA ASP A 629 -3.68 3.38 -23.41
C ASP A 629 -4.38 2.24 -24.16
N LEU A 630 -5.68 2.39 -24.45
CA LEU A 630 -6.52 1.34 -25.05
C LEU A 630 -7.16 1.75 -26.38
N ASN A 631 -6.84 2.94 -26.91
CA ASN A 631 -7.40 3.49 -28.16
C ASN A 631 -8.95 3.41 -28.22
N CYS A 632 -9.62 3.75 -27.11
CA CYS A 632 -11.08 3.77 -27.04
C CYS A 632 -11.63 5.16 -27.37
N SER A 633 -12.74 5.22 -28.10
CA SER A 633 -13.56 6.44 -28.27
C SER A 633 -14.89 6.29 -27.54
N PHE A 634 -15.47 7.40 -27.07
CA PHE A 634 -16.67 7.39 -26.24
C PHE A 634 -17.68 8.41 -26.71
N ILE A 635 -18.94 7.99 -26.83
CA ILE A 635 -20.03 8.77 -27.43
C ILE A 635 -21.23 8.76 -26.47
N GLY A 636 -21.79 9.93 -26.18
CA GLY A 636 -23.02 10.06 -25.38
C GLY A 636 -24.25 9.57 -26.14
N GLN A 637 -25.38 9.37 -25.44
CA GLN A 637 -26.60 8.83 -26.08
C GLN A 637 -27.17 9.75 -27.17
N GLY A 638 -26.94 11.07 -27.05
CA GLY A 638 -27.35 12.05 -28.06
C GLY A 638 -26.38 12.21 -29.24
N GLY A 639 -25.39 11.32 -29.40
CA GLY A 639 -24.38 11.40 -30.47
C GLY A 639 -23.31 12.49 -30.29
N ARG A 640 -23.40 13.28 -29.20
CA ARG A 640 -22.38 14.25 -28.79
C ARG A 640 -21.28 13.59 -27.97
N ASP A 641 -20.18 14.30 -27.73
CA ASP A 641 -19.10 13.82 -26.86
C ASP A 641 -19.60 13.49 -25.45
N VAL A 642 -19.15 12.35 -24.93
CA VAL A 642 -19.58 11.79 -23.64
C VAL A 642 -19.35 12.73 -22.46
N ILE A 643 -18.30 13.57 -22.51
CA ILE A 643 -17.97 14.48 -21.41
C ILE A 643 -19.03 15.57 -21.31
N SER A 644 -19.41 16.13 -22.45
CA SER A 644 -20.47 17.14 -22.50
C SER A 644 -21.81 16.56 -22.03
N ASP A 645 -22.12 15.34 -22.48
CA ASP A 645 -23.35 14.62 -22.11
C ASP A 645 -23.40 14.30 -20.61
N LEU A 646 -22.30 13.78 -20.04
CA LEU A 646 -22.14 13.51 -18.62
C LEU A 646 -22.32 14.79 -17.78
N LEU A 647 -21.68 15.88 -18.20
CA LEU A 647 -21.74 17.14 -17.47
C LEU A 647 -23.15 17.73 -17.46
N GLU A 648 -23.90 17.61 -18.56
CA GLU A 648 -25.25 18.17 -18.69
C GLU A 648 -26.31 17.30 -18.01
N ASN A 649 -26.28 15.99 -18.27
CA ASN A 649 -27.35 15.08 -17.89
C ASN A 649 -27.14 14.45 -16.51
N PHE A 650 -25.90 14.35 -16.02
CA PHE A 650 -25.58 13.67 -14.77
C PHE A 650 -25.01 14.59 -13.68
N VAL A 651 -24.18 15.59 -14.03
CA VAL A 651 -23.44 16.42 -13.05
C VAL A 651 -24.11 17.76 -12.76
N LYS A 652 -24.47 18.55 -13.78
CA LYS A 652 -25.04 19.90 -13.61
C LYS A 652 -26.41 19.82 -12.94
N LEU A 653 -26.59 20.62 -11.88
CA LEU A 653 -27.86 20.89 -11.22
C LEU A 653 -28.31 22.29 -11.66
N GLN A 654 -29.19 22.41 -12.65
CA GLN A 654 -29.56 23.72 -13.19
C GLN A 654 -30.82 24.32 -12.55
N GLN A 655 -31.59 23.60 -11.73
CA GLN A 655 -32.77 24.16 -11.03
C GLN A 655 -32.95 23.64 -9.59
N PRO A 656 -33.56 24.42 -8.68
CA PRO A 656 -33.72 24.07 -7.25
C PRO A 656 -34.49 22.77 -6.95
N ASN A 657 -35.20 22.20 -7.92
CA ASN A 657 -36.06 21.01 -7.77
C ASN A 657 -35.72 19.87 -8.76
N GLU A 658 -34.65 19.99 -9.54
CA GLU A 658 -34.31 18.99 -10.55
C GLU A 658 -33.73 17.74 -9.88
N LYS A 659 -34.39 16.59 -10.10
CA LYS A 659 -33.92 15.28 -9.63
C LYS A 659 -33.18 14.61 -10.77
N LYS A 660 -32.05 14.00 -10.45
CA LYS A 660 -31.18 13.35 -11.43
C LYS A 660 -31.16 11.84 -11.22
N PRO A 661 -30.94 11.05 -12.27
CA PRO A 661 -30.90 9.60 -12.18
C PRO A 661 -29.65 9.14 -11.43
N ARG A 662 -29.74 7.94 -10.87
CA ARG A 662 -28.61 7.21 -10.26
C ARG A 662 -27.71 6.53 -11.29
N HIS A 663 -28.02 6.67 -12.57
CA HIS A 663 -27.30 6.01 -13.64
C HIS A 663 -27.02 6.95 -14.81
N PHE A 664 -26.05 6.56 -15.64
CA PHE A 664 -25.68 7.24 -16.88
C PHE A 664 -25.24 6.18 -17.90
N ARG A 665 -25.78 6.24 -19.12
CA ARG A 665 -25.49 5.29 -20.20
C ARG A 665 -24.74 6.00 -21.33
N PHE A 666 -23.77 5.33 -21.93
CA PHE A 666 -23.01 5.85 -23.07
C PHE A 666 -22.34 4.72 -23.84
N ASN A 667 -21.90 5.01 -25.07
CA ASN A 667 -21.29 4.04 -25.97
C ASN A 667 -19.76 4.15 -25.97
N VAL A 668 -19.10 3.03 -26.24
CA VAL A 668 -17.66 2.93 -26.47
C VAL A 668 -17.40 2.29 -27.83
N GLU A 669 -16.44 2.85 -28.55
CA GLU A 669 -15.91 2.31 -29.79
C GLU A 669 -14.46 1.87 -29.57
N TYR A 670 -14.16 0.65 -29.99
CA TYR A 670 -12.84 0.04 -29.83
C TYR A 670 -12.05 0.11 -31.15
N TYR A 671 -10.81 0.57 -31.09
CA TYR A 671 -9.93 0.68 -32.26
C TYR A 671 -8.68 -0.22 -32.14
N GLU A 672 -8.22 -0.74 -33.27
CA GLU A 672 -6.88 -1.32 -33.44
C GLU A 672 -6.27 -0.77 -34.72
N ASN A 673 -5.04 -0.25 -34.65
CA ASN A 673 -4.35 0.35 -35.80
C ASN A 673 -5.24 1.36 -36.55
N ASP A 674 -5.91 2.25 -35.82
CA ASP A 674 -6.87 3.26 -36.31
C ASP A 674 -8.11 2.73 -37.04
N HIS A 675 -8.34 1.42 -37.01
CA HIS A 675 -9.55 0.79 -37.52
C HIS A 675 -10.51 0.42 -36.39
N LYS A 676 -11.78 0.76 -36.56
CA LYS A 676 -12.85 0.37 -35.63
C LYS A 676 -13.05 -1.15 -35.69
N VAL A 677 -12.81 -1.83 -34.58
CA VAL A 677 -12.88 -3.29 -34.46
C VAL A 677 -14.09 -3.80 -33.67
N GLY A 678 -14.83 -2.88 -33.03
CA GLY A 678 -16.02 -3.18 -32.26
C GLY A 678 -16.64 -1.97 -31.58
N GLU A 679 -17.85 -2.16 -31.07
CA GLU A 679 -18.61 -1.21 -30.24
C GLU A 679 -19.16 -1.92 -29.01
N GLY A 680 -19.37 -1.17 -27.93
CA GLY A 680 -20.06 -1.62 -26.73
C GLY A 680 -20.82 -0.49 -26.06
N GLU A 681 -21.59 -0.83 -25.04
CA GLU A 681 -22.37 0.09 -24.21
C GLU A 681 -21.93 -0.03 -22.76
N ILE A 682 -21.89 1.11 -22.06
CA ILE A 682 -21.48 1.22 -20.66
C ILE A 682 -22.62 1.82 -19.85
N LEU A 683 -23.02 1.13 -18.80
CA LEU A 683 -23.98 1.57 -17.80
C LEU A 683 -23.24 1.95 -16.51
N PHE A 684 -23.14 3.24 -16.23
CA PHE A 684 -22.56 3.78 -15.01
C PHE A 684 -23.64 3.95 -13.93
N ILE A 685 -23.38 3.50 -12.71
CA ILE A 685 -24.30 3.55 -11.56
C ILE A 685 -23.61 4.23 -10.38
N ARG A 686 -24.30 5.17 -9.73
CA ARG A 686 -23.81 5.93 -8.58
C ARG A 686 -24.93 6.23 -7.57
N PRO A 687 -24.68 6.13 -6.25
CA PRO A 687 -25.70 6.43 -5.24
C PRO A 687 -26.04 7.92 -5.21
N ARG A 688 -27.30 8.24 -4.89
CA ARG A 688 -27.76 9.61 -4.66
C ARG A 688 -28.55 9.70 -3.36
N ASP A 689 -28.47 10.86 -2.72
CA ASP A 689 -29.33 11.15 -1.59
C ASP A 689 -30.82 11.03 -2.02
N PRO A 690 -31.70 10.38 -1.24
CA PRO A 690 -33.12 10.26 -1.55
C PRO A 690 -33.83 11.57 -1.88
N ARG A 691 -33.36 12.69 -1.32
CA ARG A 691 -33.87 14.05 -1.59
C ARG A 691 -33.63 14.47 -3.05
N LYS A 692 -32.53 14.02 -3.64
CA LYS A 692 -31.98 14.52 -4.91
C LYS A 692 -32.07 13.53 -6.06
N GLY A 693 -32.14 12.23 -5.76
CA GLY A 693 -32.33 11.20 -6.78
C GLY A 693 -33.76 11.21 -7.31
N GLU A 694 -33.94 10.70 -8.53
CA GLU A 694 -35.26 10.48 -9.13
C GLU A 694 -36.16 9.64 -8.23
N ARG A 695 -37.46 9.94 -8.29
CA ARG A 695 -38.51 9.19 -7.60
C ARG A 695 -38.97 8.08 -8.51
N SER A 696 -38.92 6.85 -8.00
CA SER A 696 -39.48 5.67 -8.65
C SER A 696 -40.60 5.12 -7.76
N GLU A 697 -41.43 4.25 -8.31
CA GLU A 697 -42.43 3.51 -7.55
C GLU A 697 -41.78 2.77 -6.38
N VAL A 698 -42.27 2.99 -5.17
CA VAL A 698 -41.74 2.37 -3.95
C VAL A 698 -42.27 0.95 -3.86
N LYS A 699 -41.36 -0.01 -3.99
CA LYS A 699 -41.65 -1.44 -3.85
C LYS A 699 -41.03 -2.00 -2.59
N THR A 700 -41.72 -2.93 -1.94
CA THR A 700 -41.28 -3.71 -0.78
C THR A 700 -40.30 -4.81 -1.19
N TRP A 701 -39.60 -5.38 -0.22
CA TRP A 701 -38.75 -6.55 -0.47
C TRP A 701 -39.55 -7.76 -0.98
N GLU A 702 -40.76 -7.96 -0.47
CA GLU A 702 -41.65 -9.06 -0.87
C GLU A 702 -42.06 -8.95 -2.35
N GLU A 703 -42.33 -7.74 -2.84
CA GLU A 703 -42.61 -7.49 -4.26
C GLU A 703 -41.41 -7.79 -5.17
N PHE A 704 -40.19 -7.71 -4.64
CA PHE A 704 -38.97 -8.18 -5.33
C PHE A 704 -38.68 -9.67 -5.09
N GLY A 705 -39.54 -10.39 -4.38
CA GLY A 705 -39.40 -11.81 -4.08
C GLY A 705 -38.34 -12.11 -3.02
N PHE A 706 -38.22 -11.25 -2.00
CA PHE A 706 -37.34 -11.45 -0.85
C PHE A 706 -38.10 -11.38 0.48
N HIS A 707 -37.74 -12.26 1.42
CA HIS A 707 -38.29 -12.28 2.78
C HIS A 707 -37.22 -11.88 3.80
N LEU A 708 -36.82 -10.61 3.76
CA LEU A 708 -35.77 -10.07 4.65
C LEU A 708 -36.36 -9.52 5.95
N ASP A 709 -35.64 -9.67 7.06
CA ASP A 709 -36.02 -9.05 8.32
C ASP A 709 -35.99 -7.51 8.21
N ALA A 710 -37.16 -6.89 8.38
CA ALA A 710 -37.37 -5.45 8.36
C ALA A 710 -36.49 -4.69 9.37
N ARG A 711 -36.14 -5.30 10.51
CA ARG A 711 -35.24 -4.72 11.51
C ARG A 711 -33.84 -4.50 10.95
N ASP A 712 -33.41 -5.36 10.06
CA ASP A 712 -32.04 -5.46 9.57
C ASP A 712 -31.87 -4.82 8.18
N TRP A 713 -32.88 -4.95 7.32
CA TRP A 713 -32.87 -4.52 5.93
C TRP A 713 -33.88 -3.43 5.59
N GLY A 714 -34.67 -2.97 6.57
CA GLY A 714 -35.82 -2.10 6.33
C GLY A 714 -36.93 -2.80 5.55
N ASN A 715 -38.06 -2.12 5.35
CA ASN A 715 -39.21 -2.70 4.62
C ASN A 715 -39.03 -2.70 3.09
N SER A 716 -38.06 -1.95 2.59
CA SER A 716 -37.90 -1.65 1.16
C SER A 716 -36.47 -1.20 0.84
N PRO A 717 -35.95 -1.46 -0.38
CA PRO A 717 -34.69 -0.87 -0.84
C PRO A 717 -34.74 0.66 -0.97
N PHE A 718 -35.92 1.26 -0.97
CA PHE A 718 -36.09 2.71 -1.05
C PHE A 718 -35.87 3.34 0.32
N LEU A 719 -34.78 4.10 0.45
CA LEU A 719 -34.44 4.87 1.65
C LEU A 719 -35.24 6.17 1.75
N ASN A 720 -35.68 6.49 2.97
CA ASN A 720 -36.29 7.77 3.29
C ASN A 720 -35.28 8.77 3.87
N GLU A 721 -35.64 10.07 3.87
CA GLU A 721 -34.79 11.16 4.37
C GLU A 721 -34.41 10.97 5.85
N ASP A 722 -35.38 10.56 6.68
CA ASP A 722 -35.16 10.28 8.10
C ASP A 722 -34.22 9.09 8.36
N GLU A 723 -34.13 8.15 7.41
CA GLU A 723 -33.23 7.00 7.55
C GLU A 723 -31.79 7.43 7.27
N VAL A 724 -31.56 8.21 6.22
CA VAL A 724 -30.21 8.67 5.85
C VAL A 724 -29.66 9.71 6.81
N ASP A 725 -30.51 10.57 7.38
CA ASP A 725 -30.11 11.56 8.37
C ASP A 725 -29.69 10.94 9.72
N LYS A 726 -30.08 9.68 9.98
CA LYS A 726 -29.63 8.92 11.16
C LYS A 726 -28.27 8.25 10.94
N LEU A 727 -27.76 8.18 9.71
CA LEU A 727 -26.47 7.55 9.41
C LEU A 727 -25.31 8.46 9.81
N THR A 728 -25.15 8.63 11.12
CA THR A 728 -24.17 9.52 11.73
C THR A 728 -23.32 8.74 12.73
N PHE A 729 -22.01 8.98 12.71
CA PHE A 729 -21.01 8.35 13.57
C PHE A 729 -20.70 6.88 13.26
N CYS A 730 -19.62 6.38 13.86
CA CYS A 730 -18.82 5.28 13.34
C CYS A 730 -18.53 4.17 14.36
N CYS A 731 -19.19 4.14 15.52
CA CYS A 731 -18.85 3.17 16.58
C CYS A 731 -19.97 2.15 16.84
N CYS A 732 -21.20 2.60 17.07
CA CYS A 732 -22.31 1.69 17.36
C CYS A 732 -23.66 2.30 16.96
N ALA A 733 -24.72 1.47 16.92
CA ALA A 733 -26.08 1.91 16.59
C ALA A 733 -26.62 3.02 17.51
N CYS A 734 -26.14 3.10 18.77
CA CYS A 734 -26.52 4.17 19.69
C CYS A 734 -26.00 5.55 19.26
N CYS A 735 -24.92 5.61 18.47
CA CYS A 735 -24.34 6.85 17.97
C CYS A 735 -25.05 7.40 16.73
N ASN A 736 -25.86 6.59 16.04
CA ASN A 736 -26.70 6.99 14.91
C ASN A 736 -27.93 7.83 15.31
N LYS A 737 -28.04 8.27 16.57
CA LYS A 737 -29.13 9.15 17.03
C LYS A 737 -28.72 10.61 16.82
N LYS A 738 -29.64 11.41 16.26
CA LYS A 738 -29.49 12.86 16.12
C LYS A 738 -29.18 13.47 17.50
N SER A 739 -27.95 13.97 17.65
CA SER A 739 -27.36 14.43 18.91
C SER A 739 -26.46 15.62 18.62
N TYR A 740 -26.06 16.39 19.63
CA TYR A 740 -25.07 17.47 19.47
C TYR A 740 -23.75 16.98 18.82
N LEU A 741 -23.42 15.69 18.99
CA LEU A 741 -22.25 15.03 18.39
C LEU A 741 -22.41 14.69 16.89
N SER A 742 -23.62 14.76 16.32
CA SER A 742 -23.83 14.45 14.90
C SER A 742 -23.15 15.48 14.00
N GLY A 743 -23.11 16.76 14.39
CA GLY A 743 -22.38 17.80 13.66
C GLY A 743 -20.86 17.55 13.61
N LEU A 744 -20.28 17.05 14.71
CA LEU A 744 -18.87 16.63 14.75
C LEU A 744 -18.63 15.40 13.86
N SER A 745 -19.58 14.47 13.83
CA SER A 745 -19.51 13.31 12.93
C SER A 745 -19.52 13.74 11.46
N GLU A 746 -20.42 14.63 11.07
CA GLU A 746 -20.52 15.10 9.69
C GLU A 746 -19.23 15.83 9.27
N LEU A 747 -18.62 16.59 10.20
CA LEU A 747 -17.34 17.25 9.96
C LEU A 747 -16.19 16.26 9.73
N LEU A 748 -16.16 15.13 10.47
CA LEU A 748 -15.04 14.17 10.42
C LEU A 748 -15.22 13.05 9.39
N CYS A 749 -16.45 12.59 9.18
CA CYS A 749 -16.76 11.39 8.40
C CYS A 749 -17.67 11.65 7.20
N HIS A 750 -18.09 12.91 6.98
CA HIS A 750 -19.12 13.29 6.01
C HIS A 750 -20.47 12.58 6.27
N LYS A 751 -21.40 12.68 5.32
CA LYS A 751 -22.76 12.15 5.41
C LYS A 751 -23.11 11.28 4.22
N PHE A 752 -24.17 10.50 4.34
CA PHE A 752 -24.71 9.73 3.23
C PHE A 752 -25.04 10.65 2.03
N PRO A 753 -24.78 10.24 0.77
CA PRO A 753 -24.12 9.00 0.33
C PRO A 753 -22.58 9.10 0.27
N ASN A 754 -21.97 10.20 0.69
CA ASN A 754 -20.54 10.47 0.55
C ASN A 754 -19.76 10.39 1.87
N HIS A 755 -20.01 9.38 2.73
CA HIS A 755 -19.13 9.16 3.89
C HIS A 755 -17.68 9.02 3.43
N SER A 756 -16.69 9.51 4.18
CA SER A 756 -15.27 9.44 3.79
C SER A 756 -14.79 7.99 3.60
N THR A 757 -13.94 7.75 2.59
CA THR A 757 -13.27 6.45 2.42
C THR A 757 -12.38 6.09 3.62
N ALA A 758 -11.92 7.06 4.41
CA ALA A 758 -11.18 6.77 5.65
C ALA A 758 -12.07 6.15 6.74
N ASN A 759 -13.40 6.31 6.66
CA ASN A 759 -14.33 5.71 7.61
C ASN A 759 -14.56 4.22 7.30
N GLN A 760 -13.72 3.36 7.87
CA GLN A 760 -13.86 1.90 7.78
C GLN A 760 -14.62 1.27 8.97
N PHE A 761 -15.25 2.09 9.81
CA PHE A 761 -15.98 1.64 11.01
C PHE A 761 -17.50 1.65 10.76
N PHE A 762 -17.94 1.11 9.62
CA PHE A 762 -19.36 1.05 9.30
C PHE A 762 -20.12 0.17 10.29
N THR A 763 -21.30 0.64 10.69
CA THR A 763 -22.27 -0.20 11.42
C THR A 763 -23.06 -1.07 10.43
N PRO A 764 -23.65 -2.18 10.88
CA PRO A 764 -24.61 -2.95 10.08
C PRO A 764 -25.74 -2.10 9.48
N LEU A 765 -26.19 -1.07 10.20
CA LEU A 765 -27.20 -0.13 9.70
C LEU A 765 -26.69 0.69 8.50
N MET A 766 -25.49 1.25 8.60
CA MET A 766 -24.86 1.98 7.48
C MET A 766 -24.63 1.06 6.29
N PHE A 767 -24.12 -0.15 6.54
CA PHE A 767 -23.94 -1.15 5.50
C PHE A 767 -25.27 -1.47 4.79
N SER A 768 -26.33 -1.73 5.56
CA SER A 768 -27.67 -1.99 5.05
C SER A 768 -28.20 -0.85 4.18
N ALA A 769 -28.01 0.41 4.61
CA ALA A 769 -28.44 1.57 3.82
C ALA A 769 -27.72 1.67 2.47
N TYR A 770 -26.39 1.53 2.44
CA TYR A 770 -25.66 1.54 1.17
C TYR A 770 -25.99 0.33 0.27
N HIS A 771 -26.22 -0.83 0.87
CA HIS A 771 -26.70 -2.00 0.14
C HIS A 771 -28.07 -1.74 -0.50
N ARG A 772 -29.03 -1.20 0.25
CA ARG A 772 -30.37 -0.82 -0.23
C ARG A 772 -30.27 0.18 -1.39
N GLU A 773 -29.42 1.19 -1.24
CA GLU A 773 -29.19 2.20 -2.28
C GLU A 773 -28.57 1.58 -3.55
N GLY A 774 -27.62 0.66 -3.42
CA GLY A 774 -27.05 -0.07 -4.54
C GLY A 774 -28.08 -0.93 -5.27
N PHE A 775 -28.94 -1.63 -4.51
CA PHE A 775 -30.04 -2.41 -5.06
C PHE A 775 -31.03 -1.50 -5.81
N ARG A 776 -31.45 -0.39 -5.19
CA ARG A 776 -32.34 0.60 -5.81
C ARG A 776 -31.74 1.18 -7.09
N ALA A 777 -30.48 1.59 -7.06
CA ALA A 777 -29.80 2.16 -8.22
C ALA A 777 -29.72 1.14 -9.37
N CYS A 778 -29.54 -0.15 -9.05
CA CYS A 778 -29.56 -1.25 -10.01
C CYS A 778 -30.94 -1.45 -10.65
N VAL A 779 -32.03 -1.28 -9.88
CA VAL A 779 -33.42 -1.34 -10.37
C VAL A 779 -33.72 -0.14 -11.28
N GLU A 780 -33.42 1.08 -10.81
CA GLU A 780 -33.65 2.33 -11.56
C GLU A 780 -32.86 2.36 -12.88
N ALA A 781 -31.71 1.70 -12.92
CA ALA A 781 -30.85 1.61 -14.09
C ALA A 781 -31.25 0.50 -15.08
N GLU A 782 -32.25 -0.34 -14.75
CA GLU A 782 -32.61 -1.56 -15.49
C GLU A 782 -31.36 -2.41 -15.80
N ALA A 783 -30.49 -2.55 -14.80
CA ALA A 783 -29.16 -3.11 -14.98
C ALA A 783 -29.18 -4.62 -15.33
N ALA A 784 -30.18 -5.35 -14.85
CA ALA A 784 -30.31 -6.78 -15.18
C ALA A 784 -30.74 -6.95 -16.64
N GLU A 785 -31.69 -6.13 -17.09
CA GLU A 785 -32.19 -6.05 -18.46
C GLU A 785 -31.10 -5.56 -19.41
N PHE A 786 -30.32 -4.58 -18.98
CA PHE A 786 -29.15 -4.11 -19.71
C PHE A 786 -28.21 -5.25 -20.06
N LEU A 787 -27.99 -6.24 -19.19
CA LEU A 787 -27.10 -7.37 -19.48
C LEU A 787 -27.71 -8.46 -20.38
N LYS A 788 -29.04 -8.50 -20.57
CA LYS A 788 -29.69 -9.47 -21.47
C LYS A 788 -29.37 -9.13 -22.93
N ASP A 789 -29.15 -10.14 -23.78
CA ASP A 789 -28.99 -9.90 -25.22
C ASP A 789 -30.38 -9.71 -25.87
N ASN A 790 -30.48 -8.88 -26.91
CA ASN A 790 -31.75 -8.61 -27.62
C ASN A 790 -32.40 -9.87 -28.25
N HIS A 791 -31.69 -11.01 -28.30
CA HIS A 791 -32.25 -12.28 -28.76
C HIS A 791 -33.05 -13.02 -27.68
N ASP A 792 -32.85 -12.74 -26.39
CA ASP A 792 -33.58 -13.38 -25.28
C ASP A 792 -34.95 -12.73 -25.03
N VAL A 793 -35.23 -11.57 -25.64
CA VAL A 793 -36.50 -10.82 -25.49
C VAL A 793 -37.58 -11.35 -26.44
N LEU A 794 -37.21 -12.16 -27.45
CA LEU A 794 -38.15 -12.73 -28.42
C LEU A 794 -38.64 -14.15 -28.05
N GLU A 795 -38.17 -14.73 -26.95
CA GLU A 795 -38.59 -16.05 -26.45
C GLU A 795 -39.30 -16.01 -25.07
N VAL A 796 -39.84 -14.85 -24.66
CA VAL A 796 -40.74 -14.75 -23.49
C VAL A 796 -42.18 -14.53 -23.93
#